data_AF-A0ABD1RQJ4-F1
#
_entry.id   AF-A0ABD1RQJ4-F1
#
_cell.length_a   1.000
_cell.length_b   1.000
_cell.length_c   1.000
_cell.angle_alpha   90.00
_cell.angle_beta   90.00
_cell.angle_gamma   90.00
#
_symmetry.space_group_name_H-M   'P 1'
#
loop_
_entity.id
_entity.type
_entity.pdbx_description
1 polymer ?
#
loop_
_entity_poly.entity_id
_entity_poly.type
_entity_poly.pdbx_seq_one_letter_code
_entity_poly.pdbx_strand_id
1 'polypeptide(L)'
;MDVQGSKFIEYEGLERRGGEPNRATLQKDMSVRANLCDRIVLPGCDRKISYISRFRLRSATCFGKICLCGISFYSASSDIFRTSYSVMAAGSGVCLSNGNINDHVDPQRTYQVVVAATQSMGIGKDGKLPWRLPSDLKFFKDVTVTTSDSSKKNAVIMGRKTWESIPLEHRPLPGRLNVVLTRSGSFDIATAENVVMCGSMNSALELLAGSPYCLSIEKVFIIGGGEILKEALNAPGCDAIHITEIEGNIECDTFIPAINNSVFQPWYTSFPLVENKIRYSFTTYVRVRNSIVEACNQPNDVTPLSSSGSAKFGFKMFTFLPKMIFERHEEYKYLRLVEDIISNGTSKEDRTRTGTLSKFGCQMRFNLRKSFPLLTTKKVFWRGVVEELLWFLSGSTNAKVLQEKGIHIWDGNASRDYLDSIGLTERKEGDLGPVYGFQWRHFGARYTDMHADYTGEGFDQLMDVINKIKNNPNDRRIILSAWNPSDLKLMALPPCHMFAQFYVANGELSCQMYQRSADMGLGVPFNIASYALLTCMIAHVCDLSPGDFVHVIGDAHIYRTHIRPLQDQLLKQPRPFPMLKINSEKKDIDSFVAGDFKLIGEHIDAVLFQASACSYFEVMLLGVLTKLSSTNELKSSYLLHI
;
A
#
# COMPACT_ATOMS: atom_id res chain seq x y z
N MET A 1 -59.44 -31.12 -22.99
CA MET A 1 -59.09 -31.51 -24.37
C MET A 1 -57.65 -31.10 -24.62
N ASP A 2 -56.61 -31.91 -24.52
CA ASP A 2 -56.30 -33.17 -23.83
C ASP A 2 -54.78 -33.26 -24.01
N VAL A 3 -54.00 -33.29 -22.93
CA VAL A 3 -53.29 -34.47 -22.40
C VAL A 3 -51.81 -34.52 -22.84
N GLN A 4 -51.01 -34.82 -21.82
CA GLN A 4 -49.60 -35.16 -21.67
C GLN A 4 -48.99 -36.10 -22.74
N GLY A 5 -47.65 -36.14 -22.77
CA GLY A 5 -46.93 -37.26 -23.39
C GLY A 5 -45.41 -37.22 -23.26
N SER A 6 -44.87 -37.30 -22.05
CA SER A 6 -43.49 -37.75 -21.80
C SER A 6 -43.45 -39.29 -21.88
N LYS A 7 -42.51 -39.86 -22.63
CA LYS A 7 -42.23 -41.30 -22.64
C LYS A 7 -40.73 -41.58 -22.45
N PHE A 8 -40.46 -42.30 -21.37
CA PHE A 8 -39.30 -43.13 -21.12
C PHE A 8 -39.27 -44.32 -22.11
N ILE A 9 -38.07 -44.84 -22.40
CA ILE A 9 -37.86 -46.19 -22.95
C ILE A 9 -36.91 -46.96 -22.01
N GLU A 10 -37.28 -48.23 -21.84
CA GLU A 10 -36.84 -49.25 -20.89
C GLU A 10 -35.46 -49.88 -21.13
N TYR A 11 -34.99 -50.54 -20.07
CA TYR A 11 -33.95 -51.56 -20.02
C TYR A 11 -34.55 -52.98 -20.19
N GLU A 12 -33.86 -53.86 -20.92
CA GLU A 12 -33.85 -55.33 -20.71
C GLU A 12 -32.45 -55.68 -20.17
N GLY A 13 -32.17 -56.61 -19.25
CA GLY A 13 -32.93 -57.65 -18.56
C GLY A 13 -32.00 -58.87 -18.36
N LEU A 14 -31.74 -59.31 -17.12
CA LEU A 14 -31.39 -60.70 -16.76
C LEU A 14 -31.31 -60.93 -15.22
N GLU A 15 -32.40 -61.52 -14.70
CA GLU A 15 -32.56 -62.61 -13.70
C GLU A 15 -31.45 -62.91 -12.65
N ARG A 16 -31.68 -63.39 -11.41
CA ARG A 16 -32.82 -63.77 -10.54
C ARG A 16 -32.27 -64.16 -9.14
N ARG A 17 -33.18 -64.25 -8.15
CA ARG A 17 -33.11 -64.86 -6.78
C ARG A 17 -32.46 -63.97 -5.70
N GLY A 18 -33.04 -63.66 -4.55
CA GLY A 18 -34.26 -64.08 -3.86
C GLY A 18 -34.00 -63.95 -2.34
N GLY A 19 -34.89 -63.32 -1.58
CA GLY A 19 -34.89 -63.34 -0.11
C GLY A 19 -34.97 -61.97 0.59
N GLU A 20 -36.19 -61.54 0.88
CA GLU A 20 -36.55 -60.71 2.05
C GLU A 20 -37.35 -61.62 3.02
N PRO A 21 -37.71 -61.25 4.27
CA PRO A 21 -37.73 -59.89 4.87
C PRO A 21 -37.27 -59.82 6.35
N ASN A 22 -37.10 -58.62 6.90
CA ASN A 22 -37.98 -58.10 7.98
C ASN A 22 -37.45 -56.84 8.67
N ARG A 23 -38.35 -55.87 8.78
CA ARG A 23 -38.28 -54.64 9.56
C ARG A 23 -39.10 -54.86 10.84
N ALA A 24 -38.54 -54.61 12.02
CA ALA A 24 -39.32 -54.28 13.23
C ALA A 24 -38.44 -53.72 14.35
N THR A 25 -38.70 -52.44 14.68
CA THR A 25 -38.95 -51.89 16.02
C THR A 25 -37.97 -52.17 17.15
N LEU A 26 -37.35 -51.12 17.73
CA LEU A 26 -37.71 -50.61 19.07
C LEU A 26 -36.78 -49.48 19.54
N GLN A 27 -37.43 -48.50 20.12
CA GLN A 27 -36.93 -47.32 20.80
C GLN A 27 -36.90 -47.61 22.30
N LYS A 28 -35.76 -47.38 22.99
CA LYS A 28 -35.61 -46.78 24.33
C LYS A 28 -34.41 -47.29 25.14
N ASP A 29 -33.96 -46.36 25.98
CA ASP A 29 -33.23 -46.49 27.26
C ASP A 29 -31.70 -46.43 27.30
N MET A 30 -31.24 -45.20 27.57
CA MET A 30 -30.47 -44.77 28.74
C MET A 30 -29.39 -45.69 29.35
N SER A 31 -28.17 -45.14 29.32
CA SER A 31 -27.16 -45.08 30.41
C SER A 31 -26.66 -46.39 31.02
N VAL A 32 -25.34 -46.58 31.03
CA VAL A 32 -24.49 -46.62 32.24
C VAL A 32 -23.01 -46.63 31.84
N ARG A 33 -22.22 -45.97 32.69
CA ARG A 33 -20.79 -45.66 32.64
C ARG A 33 -19.88 -46.85 32.99
N ALA A 34 -18.64 -46.73 32.49
CA ALA A 34 -17.33 -46.91 33.16
C ALA A 34 -16.63 -48.30 33.25
N ASN A 35 -15.43 -48.29 32.63
CA ASN A 35 -14.09 -48.63 33.15
C ASN A 35 -13.74 -50.05 33.66
N LEU A 36 -12.72 -50.66 33.04
CA LEU A 36 -11.35 -50.97 33.56
C LEU A 36 -10.60 -51.79 32.47
N CYS A 37 -9.48 -51.34 31.90
CA CYS A 37 -8.06 -51.53 32.28
C CYS A 37 -7.53 -52.98 32.30
N ASP A 38 -6.57 -53.29 31.41
CA ASP A 38 -5.19 -53.78 31.70
C ASP A 38 -4.40 -53.83 30.36
N ARG A 39 -3.36 -53.01 30.10
CA ARG A 39 -1.93 -53.01 30.55
C ARG A 39 -1.04 -54.13 29.99
N ILE A 40 -0.16 -53.78 29.03
CA ILE A 40 1.25 -54.21 28.94
C ILE A 40 2.12 -52.99 28.53
N VAL A 41 3.35 -52.92 29.03
CA VAL A 41 4.20 -51.74 29.30
C VAL A 41 5.55 -51.78 28.54
N LEU A 42 5.88 -50.66 27.85
CA LEU A 42 7.18 -49.91 27.63
C LEU A 42 8.50 -50.63 27.22
N PRO A 43 9.61 -49.93 26.81
CA PRO A 43 9.96 -48.46 26.76
C PRO A 43 10.58 -47.99 25.40
N GLY A 44 10.94 -46.73 25.06
CA GLY A 44 11.08 -45.36 25.61
C GLY A 44 11.59 -44.48 24.42
N CYS A 45 11.56 -43.14 24.30
CA CYS A 45 11.69 -42.01 25.23
C CYS A 45 11.13 -40.74 24.52
N ASP A 46 10.31 -39.94 25.22
CA ASP A 46 9.59 -38.75 24.72
C ASP A 46 10.23 -37.45 25.22
N ARG A 47 10.25 -36.40 24.36
CA ARG A 47 10.24 -34.99 24.77
C ARG A 47 9.40 -34.15 23.79
N LYS A 48 8.23 -33.70 24.23
CA LYS A 48 7.52 -32.52 23.70
C LYS A 48 7.43 -31.48 24.81
N ILE A 49 7.81 -30.23 24.50
CA ILE A 49 7.51 -29.06 25.33
C ILE A 49 6.75 -28.06 24.46
N SER A 50 5.56 -27.68 24.94
CA SER A 50 4.76 -26.56 24.45
C SER A 50 5.31 -25.23 25.01
N TYR A 51 5.25 -24.15 24.23
CA TYR A 51 5.37 -22.79 24.77
C TYR A 51 4.17 -21.94 24.37
N ILE A 52 3.35 -21.63 25.38
CA ILE A 52 2.57 -20.39 25.49
C ILE A 52 3.25 -19.61 26.62
N SER A 53 3.59 -18.34 26.41
CA SER A 53 3.70 -17.41 27.52
C SER A 53 3.39 -15.98 27.11
N ARG A 54 2.56 -15.37 27.96
CA ARG A 54 2.07 -14.01 27.96
C ARG A 54 2.34 -13.51 29.39
N PHE A 55 2.65 -12.22 29.52
CA PHE A 55 2.51 -11.34 30.69
C PHE A 55 3.64 -11.10 31.72
N ARG A 56 4.03 -9.80 31.75
CA ARG A 56 4.21 -8.84 32.87
C ARG A 56 5.28 -9.01 33.96
N LEU A 57 6.20 -8.04 33.93
CA LEU A 57 6.65 -7.13 35.00
C LEU A 57 6.02 -7.27 36.39
N ARG A 58 6.88 -7.35 37.42
CA ARG A 58 6.79 -6.58 38.68
C ARG A 58 8.15 -6.47 39.38
N SER A 59 8.40 -5.27 39.89
CA SER A 59 9.47 -4.84 40.80
C SER A 59 9.31 -5.41 42.21
N ALA A 60 10.43 -5.64 42.92
CA ALA A 60 10.60 -5.28 44.34
C ALA A 60 12.06 -5.45 44.79
N THR A 61 12.50 -4.45 45.54
CA THR A 61 13.74 -4.25 46.29
C THR A 61 14.01 -5.30 47.39
N CYS A 62 15.29 -5.56 47.70
CA CYS A 62 15.71 -5.83 49.08
C CYS A 62 17.19 -5.48 49.33
N PHE A 63 17.44 -5.11 50.59
CA PHE A 63 18.60 -4.48 51.24
C PHE A 63 19.94 -5.24 51.21
N GLY A 64 21.04 -4.47 51.32
CA GLY A 64 22.33 -4.92 51.84
C GLY A 64 23.30 -3.74 52.07
N LYS A 65 23.46 -3.32 53.34
CA LYS A 65 24.44 -2.32 53.83
C LYS A 65 25.81 -2.98 54.08
N ILE A 66 26.91 -2.35 53.63
CA ILE A 66 28.24 -2.40 54.29
C ILE A 66 28.93 -1.01 54.14
N CYS A 67 29.43 -0.50 55.28
CA CYS A 67 30.26 0.72 55.50
C CYS A 67 31.73 0.45 55.06
N LEU A 68 32.61 1.39 54.67
CA LEU A 68 33.19 2.53 55.39
C LEU A 68 34.30 3.19 54.52
N CYS A 69 34.78 4.38 54.96
CA CYS A 69 35.85 5.27 54.44
C CYS A 69 35.51 6.09 53.19
N GLY A 70 35.55 7.43 53.16
CA GLY A 70 36.20 8.41 54.02
C GLY A 70 37.23 9.17 53.19
N ILE A 71 36.96 10.44 52.84
CA ILE A 71 37.89 11.57 52.65
C ILE A 71 37.02 12.83 52.45
N SER A 72 37.22 13.80 53.34
CA SER A 72 36.67 15.16 53.27
C SER A 72 37.57 16.07 52.43
N PHE A 73 36.98 17.05 51.74
CA PHE A 73 37.55 18.40 51.64
C PHE A 73 36.43 19.46 51.69
N TYR A 74 36.63 20.43 52.59
CA TYR A 74 36.06 21.79 52.70
C TYR A 74 36.10 22.53 51.35
N SER A 75 35.47 23.68 51.05
CA SER A 75 34.47 24.65 51.55
C SER A 75 34.23 25.55 50.30
N ALA A 76 33.18 26.32 50.10
CA ALA A 76 32.80 27.52 50.84
C ALA A 76 31.55 28.11 50.17
N SER A 77 30.77 28.79 51.01
CA SER A 77 29.54 29.52 50.71
C SER A 77 29.77 30.80 49.89
N SER A 78 28.76 31.22 49.14
CA SER A 78 28.38 32.63 49.06
C SER A 78 26.93 32.76 48.59
N ASP A 79 26.32 33.82 49.09
CA ASP A 79 24.92 34.01 49.38
C ASP A 79 24.48 35.33 48.70
N ILE A 80 23.17 35.48 48.44
CA ILE A 80 22.43 36.76 48.29
C ILE A 80 22.50 37.50 46.92
N PHE A 81 21.35 37.63 46.23
CA PHE A 81 20.51 38.84 46.19
C PHE A 81 19.23 38.67 45.33
N ARG A 82 18.08 38.92 45.97
CA ARG A 82 16.78 39.25 45.35
C ARG A 82 16.77 40.74 45.02
N THR A 83 16.30 41.13 43.84
CA THR A 83 15.67 42.45 43.65
C THR A 83 14.61 42.43 42.56
N SER A 84 13.41 42.82 42.96
CA SER A 84 12.23 43.17 42.15
C SER A 84 12.21 44.68 41.89
N TYR A 85 11.88 45.14 40.68
CA TYR A 85 11.32 46.49 40.47
C TYR A 85 10.39 46.55 39.24
N SER A 86 9.22 47.17 39.46
CA SER A 86 8.26 47.63 38.46
C SER A 86 8.66 49.00 37.90
N VAL A 87 8.25 49.34 36.66
CA VAL A 87 8.15 50.74 36.21
C VAL A 87 6.87 50.94 35.39
N MET A 88 6.15 52.00 35.73
CA MET A 88 4.91 52.53 35.14
C MET A 88 5.16 53.43 33.91
N ALA A 89 4.04 53.71 33.22
CA ALA A 89 3.81 54.54 32.04
C ALA A 89 4.43 55.95 31.98
N ALA A 90 4.71 56.43 30.75
CA ALA A 90 4.13 57.63 30.12
C ALA A 90 4.85 58.00 28.80
N GLY A 91 4.11 58.47 27.79
CA GLY A 91 4.70 59.10 26.60
C GLY A 91 3.77 59.18 25.39
N SER A 92 2.91 60.20 25.36
CA SER A 92 2.09 60.58 24.20
C SER A 92 2.97 61.10 23.06
N GLY A 93 2.79 60.56 21.85
CA GLY A 93 3.41 61.05 20.62
C GLY A 93 2.44 60.90 19.45
N VAL A 94 2.05 62.01 18.86
CA VAL A 94 1.16 62.14 17.70
C VAL A 94 1.82 61.51 16.47
N CYS A 95 1.11 60.63 15.74
CA CYS A 95 1.51 60.21 14.39
C CYS A 95 0.37 60.42 13.39
N LEU A 96 0.70 61.22 12.38
CA LEU A 96 -0.06 61.54 11.18
C LEU A 96 -0.24 60.30 10.29
N SER A 97 -1.37 60.28 9.59
CA SER A 97 -1.78 59.33 8.57
C SER A 97 -0.89 59.34 7.31
N ASN A 98 -0.53 58.15 6.80
CA ASN A 98 -0.84 57.70 5.42
C ASN A 98 -0.12 56.39 5.06
N GLY A 99 -0.84 55.50 4.37
CA GLY A 99 -0.28 54.67 3.29
C GLY A 99 0.01 53.19 3.59
N ASN A 100 -0.91 52.33 3.12
CA ASN A 100 -0.71 50.90 2.87
C ASN A 100 0.57 50.60 2.07
N ILE A 101 1.27 49.52 2.45
CA ILE A 101 1.43 48.25 1.71
C ILE A 101 2.31 47.36 2.61
N ASN A 102 1.70 46.39 3.29
CA ASN A 102 2.41 45.31 3.98
C ASN A 102 2.13 44.01 3.21
N ASP A 103 2.81 43.82 2.09
CA ASP A 103 3.01 42.49 1.50
C ASP A 103 4.24 41.85 2.15
N HIS A 104 4.13 41.57 3.45
CA HIS A 104 4.97 40.58 4.12
C HIS A 104 4.05 39.41 4.48
N VAL A 105 3.91 38.44 3.57
CA VAL A 105 3.32 37.14 3.89
C VAL A 105 4.32 36.41 4.78
N ASP A 106 4.23 36.67 6.08
CA ASP A 106 4.90 35.86 7.09
C ASP A 106 4.46 34.40 6.87
N PRO A 107 5.36 33.40 6.86
CA PRO A 107 4.99 32.04 6.48
C PRO A 107 4.05 31.46 7.53
N GLN A 108 2.74 31.52 7.24
CA GLN A 108 1.72 30.90 8.08
C GLN A 108 2.01 29.41 8.24
N ARG A 109 1.93 28.95 9.49
CA ARG A 109 2.15 27.55 9.84
C ARG A 109 1.10 26.67 9.15
N THR A 110 1.56 25.62 8.47
CA THR A 110 0.67 24.65 7.84
C THR A 110 0.04 23.70 8.87
N TYR A 111 -1.01 22.99 8.46
CA TYR A 111 -1.77 22.11 9.34
C TYR A 111 -2.27 20.85 8.62
N GLN A 112 -2.79 19.92 9.42
CA GLN A 112 -3.40 18.68 8.95
C GLN A 112 -4.82 18.59 9.48
N VAL A 113 -5.72 17.92 8.76
CA VAL A 113 -7.10 17.68 9.20
C VAL A 113 -7.21 16.28 9.77
N VAL A 114 -7.94 16.11 10.87
CA VAL A 114 -8.34 14.79 11.38
C VAL A 114 -9.85 14.77 11.54
N VAL A 115 -10.52 13.85 10.86
CA VAL A 115 -11.99 13.78 10.83
C VAL A 115 -12.49 12.35 10.62
N ALA A 116 -13.68 12.04 11.10
CA ALA A 116 -14.42 10.83 10.73
C ALA A 116 -15.66 11.27 9.96
N ALA A 117 -15.93 10.66 8.81
CA ALA A 117 -17.06 11.03 7.97
C ALA A 117 -17.68 9.83 7.24
N THR A 118 -18.98 9.90 6.99
CA THR A 118 -19.69 8.95 6.11
C THR A 118 -19.27 9.13 4.64
N GLN A 119 -19.68 8.20 3.78
CA GLN A 119 -19.50 8.32 2.31
C GLN A 119 -20.08 9.61 1.72
N SER A 120 -21.12 10.17 2.35
CA SER A 120 -21.73 11.45 1.97
C SER A 120 -21.09 12.67 2.67
N MET A 121 -19.91 12.50 3.26
CA MET A 121 -19.18 13.52 4.04
C MET A 121 -19.98 14.07 5.25
N GLY A 122 -20.84 13.25 5.84
CA GLY A 122 -21.56 13.58 7.08
C GLY A 122 -20.69 13.30 8.31
N ILE A 123 -20.64 14.24 9.26
CA ILE A 123 -19.73 14.19 10.42
C ILE A 123 -20.46 14.25 11.78
N GLY A 124 -21.75 14.61 11.79
CA GLY A 124 -22.46 14.98 13.01
C GLY A 124 -23.97 14.90 12.86
N LYS A 125 -24.64 14.64 13.99
CA LYS A 125 -26.09 14.69 14.17
C LYS A 125 -26.41 15.24 15.55
N ASP A 126 -27.25 16.27 15.64
CA ASP A 126 -27.69 16.90 16.88
C ASP A 126 -26.51 17.33 17.80
N GLY A 127 -25.42 17.80 17.19
CA GLY A 127 -24.20 18.22 17.90
C GLY A 127 -23.34 17.09 18.47
N LYS A 128 -23.60 15.83 18.09
CA LYS A 128 -22.87 14.63 18.55
C LYS A 128 -22.34 13.83 17.37
N LEU A 129 -21.40 12.91 17.66
CA LEU A 129 -20.99 11.88 16.71
C LEU A 129 -22.15 10.87 16.52
N PRO A 130 -22.59 10.60 15.28
CA PRO A 130 -23.69 9.66 15.01
C PRO A 130 -23.35 8.18 15.23
N TRP A 131 -22.07 7.88 15.49
CA TRP A 131 -21.54 6.52 15.66
C TRP A 131 -20.71 6.40 16.93
N ARG A 132 -20.45 5.16 17.32
CA ARG A 132 -19.56 4.82 18.43
C ARG A 132 -18.47 3.89 17.94
N LEU A 133 -17.28 4.44 17.70
CA LEU A 133 -16.13 3.72 17.17
C LEU A 133 -14.90 3.92 18.09
N PRO A 134 -14.72 3.13 19.17
CA PRO A 134 -13.54 3.22 20.04
C PRO A 134 -12.21 3.16 19.29
N SER A 135 -12.14 2.36 18.22
CA SER A 135 -10.93 2.23 17.41
C SER A 135 -10.61 3.51 16.62
N ASP A 136 -11.62 4.25 16.18
CA ASP A 136 -11.47 5.58 15.57
C ASP A 136 -10.96 6.61 16.58
N LEU A 137 -11.54 6.67 17.78
CA LEU A 137 -11.07 7.55 18.85
C LEU A 137 -9.61 7.26 19.25
N LYS A 138 -9.22 5.98 19.23
CA LYS A 138 -7.82 5.58 19.43
C LYS A 138 -6.93 6.09 18.29
N PHE A 139 -7.33 5.91 17.04
CA PHE A 139 -6.61 6.45 15.89
C PHE A 139 -6.45 7.97 15.96
N PHE A 140 -7.53 8.71 16.24
CA PHE A 140 -7.52 10.15 16.47
C PHE A 140 -6.51 10.55 17.55
N LYS A 141 -6.53 9.87 18.70
CA LYS A 141 -5.59 10.11 19.79
C LYS A 141 -4.15 9.85 19.36
N ASP A 142 -3.88 8.69 18.76
CA ASP A 142 -2.54 8.29 18.36
C ASP A 142 -1.96 9.27 17.33
N VAL A 143 -2.75 9.70 16.34
CA VAL A 143 -2.33 10.68 15.32
C VAL A 143 -2.05 12.05 15.94
N THR A 144 -2.95 12.54 16.80
CA THR A 144 -2.83 13.91 17.34
C THR A 144 -1.85 14.04 18.50
N VAL A 145 -1.52 12.96 19.22
CA VAL A 145 -0.57 12.97 20.34
C VAL A 145 0.87 12.66 19.89
N THR A 146 1.05 11.78 18.91
CA THR A 146 2.39 11.29 18.55
C THR A 146 3.25 12.39 17.93
N THR A 147 4.41 12.66 18.54
CA THR A 147 5.46 13.53 18.02
C THR A 147 6.69 12.72 17.59
N SER A 148 7.46 13.25 16.66
CA SER A 148 8.78 12.71 16.33
C SER A 148 9.83 13.12 17.37
N ASP A 149 9.67 14.30 17.97
CA ASP A 149 10.48 14.83 19.06
C ASP A 149 9.72 14.74 20.39
N SER A 150 10.24 13.97 21.35
CA SER A 150 9.61 13.76 22.66
C SER A 150 9.59 15.01 23.54
N SER A 151 10.38 16.04 23.22
CA SER A 151 10.37 17.33 23.92
C SER A 151 9.22 18.25 23.49
N LYS A 152 8.59 17.95 22.35
CA LYS A 152 7.52 18.76 21.75
C LYS A 152 6.14 18.17 22.01
N LYS A 153 5.12 19.00 21.82
CA LYS A 153 3.70 18.61 21.81
C LYS A 153 3.11 18.91 20.43
N ASN A 154 1.92 18.39 20.15
CA ASN A 154 1.11 18.86 19.01
C ASN A 154 0.01 19.82 19.48
N ALA A 155 -0.51 20.63 18.56
CA ALA A 155 -1.66 21.49 18.79
C ALA A 155 -2.89 20.94 18.06
N VAL A 156 -4.05 21.05 18.70
CA VAL A 156 -5.36 20.75 18.11
C VAL A 156 -6.21 22.02 18.10
N ILE A 157 -6.70 22.41 16.93
CA ILE A 157 -7.58 23.57 16.74
C ILE A 157 -9.00 23.07 16.54
N MET A 158 -9.93 23.63 17.31
CA MET A 158 -11.34 23.28 17.21
C MET A 158 -12.28 24.46 17.45
N GLY A 159 -13.52 24.37 16.96
CA GLY A 159 -14.55 25.35 17.25
C GLY A 159 -15.19 25.17 18.61
N ARG A 160 -15.80 26.24 19.15
CA ARG A 160 -16.51 26.22 20.44
C ARG A 160 -17.49 25.05 20.59
N LYS A 161 -18.35 24.80 19.58
CA LYS A 161 -19.33 23.69 19.63
C LYS A 161 -18.67 22.32 19.72
N THR A 162 -17.56 22.11 19.00
CA THR A 162 -16.77 20.87 19.09
C THR A 162 -16.18 20.72 20.49
N TRP A 163 -15.62 21.79 21.03
CA TRP A 163 -15.06 21.82 22.38
C TRP A 163 -16.11 21.56 23.48
N GLU A 164 -17.35 22.02 23.30
CA GLU A 164 -18.48 21.74 24.18
C GLU A 164 -19.03 20.31 24.01
N SER A 165 -18.85 19.69 22.84
CA SER A 165 -19.26 18.29 22.58
C SER A 165 -18.33 17.24 23.21
N ILE A 166 -17.09 17.64 23.57
CA ILE A 166 -16.13 16.75 24.24
C ILE A 166 -16.55 16.59 25.72
N PRO A 167 -16.68 15.35 26.23
CA PRO A 167 -17.02 15.13 27.64
C PRO A 167 -16.03 15.82 28.60
N LEU A 168 -16.53 16.30 29.74
CA LEU A 168 -15.75 17.08 30.71
C LEU A 168 -14.53 16.31 31.23
N GLU A 169 -14.66 15.00 31.42
CA GLU A 169 -13.58 14.09 31.83
C GLU A 169 -12.46 13.93 30.79
N HIS A 170 -12.67 14.41 29.56
CA HIS A 170 -11.73 14.33 28.45
C HIS A 170 -11.27 15.70 27.96
N ARG A 171 -11.72 16.78 28.61
CA ARG A 171 -11.40 18.17 28.26
C ARG A 171 -10.55 18.82 29.37
N PRO A 172 -9.39 19.43 29.06
CA PRO A 172 -8.73 19.49 27.76
C PRO A 172 -8.22 18.13 27.28
N LEU A 173 -8.02 17.99 25.96
CA LEU A 173 -7.44 16.78 25.40
C LEU A 173 -5.98 16.62 25.88
N PRO A 174 -5.65 15.56 26.63
CA PRO A 174 -4.35 15.44 27.30
C PRO A 174 -3.20 15.26 26.31
N GLY A 175 -2.01 15.73 26.67
CA GLY A 175 -0.77 15.62 25.89
C GLY A 175 -0.69 16.57 24.69
N ARG A 176 -1.64 17.49 24.53
CA ARG A 176 -1.78 18.41 23.39
C ARG A 176 -2.08 19.82 23.86
N LEU A 177 -1.68 20.81 23.06
CA LEU A 177 -2.16 22.18 23.19
C LEU A 177 -3.55 22.28 22.55
N ASN A 178 -4.56 22.70 23.30
CA ASN A 178 -5.94 22.82 22.82
C ASN A 178 -6.20 24.28 22.45
N VAL A 179 -6.49 24.54 21.18
CA VAL A 179 -6.82 25.88 20.68
C VAL A 179 -8.29 25.92 20.32
N VAL A 180 -9.06 26.79 20.98
CA VAL A 180 -10.50 26.89 20.82
C VAL A 180 -10.86 28.20 20.13
N LEU A 181 -11.53 28.09 18.98
CA LEU A 181 -11.98 29.23 18.21
C LEU A 181 -13.32 29.72 18.75
N THR A 182 -13.36 30.98 19.22
CA THR A 182 -14.57 31.64 19.71
C THR A 182 -14.57 33.13 19.38
N ARG A 183 -15.75 33.68 19.09
CA ARG A 183 -15.97 35.14 18.94
C ARG A 183 -16.49 35.79 20.23
N SER A 184 -16.96 34.97 21.18
CA SER A 184 -17.45 35.44 22.48
C SER A 184 -16.25 35.66 23.40
N GLY A 185 -15.88 36.93 23.63
CA GLY A 185 -14.73 37.33 24.44
C GLY A 185 -14.83 37.02 25.94
N SER A 186 -15.92 36.38 26.38
CA SER A 186 -16.25 36.08 27.78
C SER A 186 -16.56 34.60 27.96
N PHE A 187 -15.53 33.76 27.90
CA PHE A 187 -15.63 32.35 28.32
C PHE A 187 -14.56 32.07 29.37
N ASP A 188 -14.97 31.54 30.53
CA ASP A 188 -14.11 31.13 31.66
C ASP A 188 -13.17 29.94 31.35
N ILE A 189 -12.91 29.66 30.07
CA ILE A 189 -12.03 28.59 29.59
C ILE A 189 -10.55 28.96 29.78
N ALA A 190 -10.23 30.25 29.89
CA ALA A 190 -8.87 30.79 29.89
C ALA A 190 -8.00 30.40 31.11
N THR A 191 -8.54 29.64 32.08
CA THR A 191 -7.83 29.22 33.30
C THR A 191 -7.26 27.79 33.24
N ALA A 192 -7.59 27.01 32.20
CA ALA A 192 -7.10 25.64 32.07
C ALA A 192 -5.71 25.59 31.43
N GLU A 193 -4.77 24.89 32.07
CA GLU A 193 -3.42 24.68 31.54
C GLU A 193 -3.49 23.97 30.17
N ASN A 194 -2.69 24.43 29.19
CA ASN A 194 -2.67 23.93 27.81
C ASN A 194 -3.94 24.22 26.99
N VAL A 195 -4.70 25.27 27.33
CA VAL A 195 -5.83 25.78 26.53
C VAL A 195 -5.59 27.22 26.10
N VAL A 196 -5.86 27.52 24.83
CA VAL A 196 -5.72 28.86 24.26
C VAL A 196 -6.98 29.22 23.47
N MET A 197 -7.42 30.47 23.56
CA MET A 197 -8.57 30.98 22.83
C MET A 197 -8.10 31.87 21.68
N CYS A 198 -8.67 31.68 20.48
CA CYS A 198 -8.39 32.52 19.32
C CYS A 198 -9.70 32.95 18.63
N GLY A 199 -9.69 34.11 17.96
CA GLY A 199 -10.88 34.63 17.28
C GLY A 199 -11.15 34.00 15.90
N SER A 200 -10.10 33.47 15.26
CA SER A 200 -10.14 32.89 13.92
C SER A 200 -9.06 31.83 13.72
N MET A 201 -9.18 31.03 12.65
CA MET A 201 -8.15 30.06 12.26
C MET A 201 -6.81 30.75 11.96
N ASN A 202 -6.82 31.87 11.21
CA ASN A 202 -5.61 32.63 10.89
C ASN A 202 -4.89 33.11 12.16
N SER A 203 -5.62 33.71 13.10
CA SER A 203 -5.02 34.16 14.37
C SER A 203 -4.44 33.01 15.19
N ALA A 204 -5.03 31.81 15.11
CA ALA A 204 -4.49 30.63 15.76
C ALA A 204 -3.19 30.14 15.08
N LEU A 205 -3.15 30.12 13.76
CA LEU A 205 -1.95 29.72 13.00
C LEU A 205 -0.80 30.71 13.18
N GLU A 206 -1.08 32.01 13.20
CA GLU A 206 -0.11 33.07 13.50
C GLU A 206 0.45 32.92 14.92
N LEU A 207 -0.42 32.72 15.92
CA LEU A 207 0.02 32.48 17.29
C LEU A 207 0.92 31.25 17.39
N LEU A 208 0.55 30.16 16.71
CA LEU A 208 1.33 28.92 16.72
C LEU A 208 2.62 29.02 15.90
N ALA A 209 2.73 29.98 14.98
CA ALA A 209 3.96 30.32 14.26
C ALA A 209 4.91 31.17 15.12
N GLY A 210 4.39 31.87 16.13
CA GLY A 210 5.16 32.71 17.05
C GLY A 210 5.78 31.95 18.23
N SER A 211 6.69 32.64 18.94
CA SER A 211 7.25 32.15 20.22
C SER A 211 6.19 32.21 21.34
N PRO A 212 6.13 31.23 22.26
CA PRO A 212 7.02 30.07 22.42
C PRO A 212 6.57 28.82 21.64
N TYR A 213 5.48 28.89 20.87
CA TYR A 213 4.84 27.73 20.24
C TYR A 213 5.59 27.20 19.02
N CYS A 214 6.33 28.03 18.29
CA CYS A 214 7.16 27.59 17.18
C CYS A 214 8.27 26.58 17.60
N LEU A 215 8.73 26.67 18.84
CA LEU A 215 9.76 25.78 19.40
C LEU A 215 9.15 24.54 20.06
N SER A 216 8.01 24.69 20.73
CA SER A 216 7.39 23.65 21.56
C SER A 216 6.32 22.81 20.86
N ILE A 217 5.69 23.34 19.82
CA ILE A 217 4.69 22.61 19.03
C ILE A 217 5.36 22.02 17.80
N GLU A 218 5.11 20.74 17.51
CA GLU A 218 5.62 20.05 16.32
C GLU A 218 4.61 20.16 15.17
N LYS A 219 3.39 19.65 15.34
CA LYS A 219 2.33 19.65 14.31
C LYS A 219 1.04 20.33 14.80
N VAL A 220 0.26 20.82 13.84
CA VAL A 220 -1.05 21.46 14.06
C VAL A 220 -2.12 20.62 13.38
N PHE A 221 -3.18 20.28 14.12
CA PHE A 221 -4.31 19.51 13.62
C PHE A 221 -5.61 20.30 13.76
N ILE A 222 -6.37 20.42 12.67
CA ILE A 222 -7.75 20.91 12.68
C ILE A 222 -8.67 19.71 12.89
N ILE A 223 -9.50 19.76 13.93
CA ILE A 223 -10.28 18.59 14.37
C ILE A 223 -11.81 18.81 14.35
N GLY A 224 -12.28 19.95 13.84
CA GLY A 224 -13.71 20.30 13.79
C GLY A 224 -14.02 21.73 14.25
N GLY A 225 -15.26 22.21 14.17
CA GLY A 225 -16.46 21.54 13.66
C GLY A 225 -16.71 21.82 12.18
N GLY A 226 -17.94 21.55 11.70
CA GLY A 226 -18.29 21.62 10.28
C GLY A 226 -17.91 22.93 9.58
N GLU A 227 -18.15 24.09 10.20
CA GLU A 227 -17.75 25.40 9.64
C GLU A 227 -16.23 25.51 9.43
N ILE A 228 -15.44 25.12 10.44
CA ILE A 228 -13.98 25.21 10.39
C ILE A 228 -13.43 24.21 9.38
N LEU A 229 -13.97 22.99 9.34
CA LEU A 229 -13.56 21.98 8.37
C LEU A 229 -13.91 22.38 6.94
N LYS A 230 -15.02 23.11 6.73
CA LYS A 230 -15.38 23.65 5.41
C LYS A 230 -14.34 24.65 4.90
N GLU A 231 -13.78 25.46 5.79
CA GLU A 231 -12.70 26.40 5.47
C GLU A 231 -11.35 25.68 5.32
N ALA A 232 -11.05 24.70 6.17
CA ALA A 232 -9.73 24.11 6.29
C ALA A 232 -9.43 22.97 5.28
N LEU A 233 -10.41 22.11 4.96
CA LEU A 233 -10.15 20.79 4.35
C LEU A 233 -9.47 20.85 2.98
N ASN A 234 -9.84 21.80 2.13
CA ASN A 234 -9.24 21.95 0.80
C ASN A 234 -8.32 23.19 0.69
N ALA A 235 -8.16 23.97 1.76
CA ALA A 235 -7.40 25.21 1.73
C ALA A 235 -5.88 24.97 1.54
N PRO A 236 -5.14 25.91 0.92
CA PRO A 236 -3.72 25.74 0.61
C PRO A 236 -2.82 25.37 1.80
N GLY A 237 -3.16 25.80 3.01
CA GLY A 237 -2.42 25.49 4.23
C GLY A 237 -2.62 24.06 4.78
N CYS A 238 -3.50 23.25 4.18
CA CYS A 238 -3.75 21.87 4.60
C CYS A 238 -2.81 20.88 3.89
N ASP A 239 -1.83 20.33 4.59
CA ASP A 239 -0.83 19.41 4.03
C ASP A 239 -1.34 17.95 3.92
N ALA A 240 -2.21 17.52 4.83
CA ALA A 240 -2.79 16.19 4.83
C ALA A 240 -4.16 16.12 5.52
N ILE A 241 -4.94 15.12 5.11
CA ILE A 241 -6.25 14.80 5.65
C ILE A 241 -6.21 13.36 6.15
N HIS A 242 -6.33 13.17 7.46
CA HIS A 242 -6.51 11.88 8.11
C HIS A 242 -8.00 11.66 8.33
N ILE A 243 -8.61 10.83 7.49
CA ILE A 243 -10.03 10.57 7.50
C ILE A 243 -10.33 9.13 7.88
N THR A 244 -11.23 8.95 8.85
CA THR A 244 -11.92 7.68 9.07
C THR A 244 -13.15 7.67 8.16
N GLU A 245 -13.07 6.87 7.10
CA GLU A 245 -14.13 6.75 6.11
C GLU A 245 -15.12 5.67 6.56
N ILE A 246 -16.33 6.09 6.88
CA ILE A 246 -17.38 5.22 7.42
C ILE A 246 -18.31 4.80 6.29
N GLU A 247 -18.42 3.50 6.08
CA GLU A 247 -19.31 2.90 5.09
C GLU A 247 -20.72 2.74 5.68
N GLY A 248 -21.72 3.04 4.84
CA GLY A 248 -23.14 2.90 5.17
C GLY A 248 -23.88 4.23 5.32
N ASN A 249 -25.21 4.12 5.37
CA ASN A 249 -26.12 5.25 5.44
C ASN A 249 -26.42 5.59 6.91
N ILE A 250 -25.59 6.44 7.50
CA ILE A 250 -25.83 7.00 8.84
C ILE A 250 -26.40 8.41 8.66
N GLU A 251 -27.49 8.71 9.37
CA GLU A 251 -28.13 10.02 9.30
C GLU A 251 -27.23 11.11 9.89
N CYS A 252 -27.05 12.22 9.17
CA CYS A 252 -26.25 13.37 9.58
C CYS A 252 -26.98 14.67 9.26
N ASP A 253 -26.75 15.71 10.07
CA ASP A 253 -27.20 17.09 9.82
C ASP A 253 -26.02 18.05 9.56
N THR A 254 -24.81 17.62 9.87
CA THR A 254 -23.58 18.39 9.74
C THR A 254 -22.67 17.70 8.73
N PHE A 255 -22.26 18.45 7.71
CA PHE A 255 -21.49 17.93 6.57
C PHE A 255 -20.24 18.78 6.32
N ILE A 256 -19.25 18.15 5.68
CA ILE A 256 -18.00 18.78 5.21
C ILE A 256 -17.90 18.68 3.68
N PRO A 257 -17.11 19.52 3.00
CA PRO A 257 -16.92 19.41 1.56
C PRO A 257 -16.21 18.11 1.20
N ALA A 258 -16.43 17.63 -0.04
CA ALA A 258 -15.67 16.52 -0.61
C ALA A 258 -14.16 16.86 -0.69
N ILE A 259 -13.31 15.84 -0.53
CA ILE A 259 -11.86 15.96 -0.70
C ILE A 259 -11.57 16.22 -2.18
N ASN A 260 -10.77 17.25 -2.47
CA ASN A 260 -10.37 17.57 -3.83
C ASN A 260 -9.26 16.60 -4.32
N ASN A 261 -9.65 15.55 -5.05
CA ASN A 261 -8.74 14.55 -5.59
C ASN A 261 -7.75 15.07 -6.65
N SER A 262 -7.93 16.29 -7.17
CA SER A 262 -6.96 16.94 -8.07
C SER A 262 -5.75 17.49 -7.31
N VAL A 263 -5.85 17.62 -5.99
CA VAL A 263 -4.83 18.21 -5.11
C VAL A 263 -4.40 17.24 -4.01
N PHE A 264 -5.26 16.31 -3.64
CA PHE A 264 -4.98 15.30 -2.62
C PHE A 264 -4.90 13.91 -3.23
N GLN A 265 -3.86 13.16 -2.88
CA GLN A 265 -3.71 11.75 -3.25
C GLN A 265 -3.61 10.86 -2.01
N PRO A 266 -4.16 9.62 -2.05
CA PRO A 266 -4.04 8.68 -0.95
C PRO A 266 -2.57 8.30 -0.69
N TRP A 267 -2.09 8.52 0.54
CA TRP A 267 -0.79 8.05 1.03
C TRP A 267 -0.88 6.65 1.62
N TYR A 268 -1.94 6.40 2.39
CA TYR A 268 -2.16 5.14 3.09
C TYR A 268 -3.65 4.92 3.28
N THR A 269 -4.10 3.67 3.12
CA THR A 269 -5.44 3.23 3.49
C THR A 269 -5.34 1.92 4.26
N SER A 270 -5.94 1.86 5.45
CA SER A 270 -6.03 0.61 6.21
C SER A 270 -6.92 -0.39 5.49
N PHE A 271 -6.78 -1.68 5.82
CA PHE A 271 -7.83 -2.64 5.47
C PHE A 271 -9.13 -2.24 6.19
N PRO A 272 -10.30 -2.51 5.58
CA PRO A 272 -11.58 -2.25 6.22
C PRO A 272 -11.71 -3.00 7.54
N LEU A 273 -12.16 -2.29 8.57
CA LEU A 273 -12.48 -2.80 9.90
C LEU A 273 -13.99 -2.84 10.07
N VAL A 274 -14.47 -3.72 10.95
CA VAL A 274 -15.88 -3.76 11.35
C VAL A 274 -15.95 -3.68 12.87
N GLU A 275 -16.56 -2.61 13.39
CA GLU A 275 -16.78 -2.38 14.82
C GLU A 275 -18.23 -1.94 15.01
N ASN A 276 -18.96 -2.54 15.95
CA ASN A 276 -20.38 -2.22 16.19
C ASN A 276 -21.26 -2.27 14.94
N LYS A 277 -21.01 -3.24 14.04
CA LYS A 277 -21.68 -3.42 12.74
C LYS A 277 -21.46 -2.29 11.73
N ILE A 278 -20.54 -1.38 12.00
CA ILE A 278 -20.15 -0.30 11.09
C ILE A 278 -18.83 -0.71 10.46
N ARG A 279 -18.76 -0.70 9.12
CA ARG A 279 -17.54 -0.92 8.37
C ARG A 279 -16.87 0.41 8.09
N TYR A 280 -15.56 0.51 8.27
CA TYR A 280 -14.82 1.75 8.04
C TYR A 280 -13.35 1.49 7.77
N SER A 281 -12.65 2.48 7.22
CA SER A 281 -11.20 2.44 7.01
C SER A 281 -10.54 3.75 7.37
N PHE A 282 -9.28 3.68 7.81
CA PHE A 282 -8.44 4.86 8.03
C PHE A 282 -7.69 5.18 6.76
N THR A 283 -7.95 6.35 6.18
CA THR A 283 -7.24 6.84 5.00
C THR A 283 -6.52 8.14 5.32
N THR A 284 -5.27 8.25 4.89
CA THR A 284 -4.54 9.52 4.86
C THR A 284 -4.39 9.96 3.42
N TYR A 285 -4.87 11.15 3.12
CA TYR A 285 -4.56 11.87 1.90
C TYR A 285 -3.47 12.89 2.16
N VAL A 286 -2.53 13.04 1.22
CA VAL A 286 -1.52 14.09 1.25
C VAL A 286 -1.75 15.05 0.10
N ARG A 287 -1.51 16.33 0.36
CA ARG A 287 -1.49 17.35 -0.68
C ARG A 287 -0.30 17.08 -1.58
N VAL A 288 -0.55 17.03 -2.89
CA VAL A 288 0.48 16.98 -3.92
C VAL A 288 0.37 18.31 -4.70
N ARG A 289 1.51 18.98 -4.89
CA ARG A 289 1.55 20.32 -5.47
C ARG A 289 1.72 20.20 -6.98
N ASN A 290 0.69 20.57 -7.73
CA ASN A 290 0.77 20.65 -9.19
C ASN A 290 1.86 21.67 -9.56
N SER A 291 2.99 21.17 -10.07
CA SER A 291 4.15 21.95 -10.50
C SER A 291 3.84 23.02 -11.56
N ILE A 292 2.65 22.97 -12.18
CA ILE A 292 2.24 23.86 -13.27
C ILE A 292 1.40 25.05 -12.78
N VAL A 293 0.69 24.94 -11.64
CA VAL A 293 -0.32 25.96 -11.27
C VAL A 293 0.15 26.90 -10.15
N GLU A 294 1.01 26.43 -9.25
CA GLU A 294 1.50 27.27 -8.13
C GLU A 294 2.80 28.01 -8.44
N ALA A 295 3.53 27.61 -9.49
CA ALA A 295 4.72 28.34 -9.95
C ALA A 295 4.39 29.66 -10.66
N CYS A 296 3.17 29.80 -11.20
CA CYS A 296 2.72 31.01 -11.91
C CYS A 296 2.18 32.12 -10.98
N ASN A 297 2.11 31.88 -9.67
CA ASN A 297 1.67 32.88 -8.68
C ASN A 297 2.82 33.50 -7.89
N GLN A 298 4.07 33.38 -8.36
CA GLN A 298 5.20 34.15 -7.85
C GLN A 298 5.45 35.34 -8.79
N PRO A 299 5.56 36.59 -8.29
CA PRO A 299 5.92 37.72 -9.13
C PRO A 299 7.32 37.49 -9.71
N ASN A 300 7.42 37.62 -11.04
CA ASN A 300 8.68 37.58 -11.76
C ASN A 300 9.69 38.58 -11.18
N ASP A 301 10.80 38.09 -10.65
CA ASP A 301 12.02 38.89 -10.55
C ASP A 301 13.09 38.23 -11.42
N VAL A 302 13.26 38.79 -12.62
CA VAL A 302 14.25 38.37 -13.60
C VAL A 302 15.53 39.13 -13.31
N THR A 303 16.54 38.46 -12.77
CA THR A 303 17.95 38.84 -13.01
C THR A 303 18.84 37.59 -13.05
N PRO A 304 19.66 37.40 -14.10
CA PRO A 304 20.48 36.20 -14.26
C PRO A 304 21.88 36.42 -13.66
N LEU A 305 22.26 35.64 -12.64
CA LEU A 305 23.65 35.55 -12.19
C LEU A 305 24.06 34.12 -11.79
N SER A 306 24.96 33.59 -12.62
CA SER A 306 26.09 32.69 -12.34
C SER A 306 25.89 31.41 -11.50
N SER A 307 26.08 30.31 -12.22
CA SER A 307 26.61 29.00 -11.82
C SER A 307 27.41 28.94 -10.50
N SER A 308 26.85 28.27 -9.49
CA SER A 308 27.46 27.17 -8.71
C SER A 308 26.67 27.02 -7.41
N GLY A 309 25.81 26.01 -7.36
CA GLY A 309 24.91 25.80 -6.23
C GLY A 309 24.01 24.62 -6.51
N SER A 310 24.61 23.42 -6.50
CA SER A 310 23.89 22.15 -6.48
C SER A 310 22.69 22.25 -5.55
N ALA A 311 21.49 22.15 -6.12
CA ALA A 311 20.19 22.17 -5.47
C ALA A 311 20.20 21.36 -4.15
N LYS A 312 20.24 22.08 -3.02
CA LYS A 312 19.93 21.56 -1.67
C LYS A 312 18.47 21.82 -1.28
N PHE A 313 17.61 22.11 -2.24
CA PHE A 313 16.15 22.17 -2.06
C PHE A 313 15.54 20.85 -2.55
N GLY A 314 15.44 19.86 -1.67
CA GLY A 314 14.87 18.57 -2.09
C GLY A 314 14.75 17.49 -1.02
N PHE A 315 14.84 17.82 0.27
CA PHE A 315 14.66 16.85 1.34
C PHE A 315 13.44 17.19 2.18
N LYS A 316 12.54 16.21 2.27
CA LYS A 316 11.34 16.11 3.13
C LYS A 316 9.98 16.49 2.52
N MET A 317 9.67 16.01 1.32
CA MET A 317 8.37 16.28 0.68
C MET A 317 7.16 15.83 1.53
N PHE A 318 7.30 14.83 2.41
CA PHE A 318 6.20 14.29 3.22
C PHE A 318 6.52 14.08 4.72
N THR A 319 7.62 14.63 5.26
CA THR A 319 7.92 14.41 6.70
C THR A 319 7.05 15.22 7.64
N PHE A 320 6.17 16.08 7.12
CA PHE A 320 5.11 16.70 7.90
C PHE A 320 4.12 15.65 8.43
N LEU A 321 4.03 14.47 7.79
CA LEU A 321 3.18 13.38 8.28
C LEU A 321 3.66 12.87 9.64
N PRO A 322 2.75 12.44 10.53
CA PRO A 322 3.13 11.67 11.70
C PRO A 322 3.95 10.43 11.29
N LYS A 323 5.04 10.13 12.01
CA LYS A 323 5.95 9.00 11.69
C LYS A 323 5.18 7.69 11.49
N MET A 324 4.20 7.43 12.36
CA MET A 324 3.34 6.24 12.30
C MET A 324 2.46 6.13 11.04
N ILE A 325 2.22 7.23 10.32
CA ILE A 325 1.48 7.26 9.05
C ILE A 325 2.46 7.22 7.88
N PHE A 326 3.54 7.99 7.97
CA PHE A 326 4.61 8.01 6.98
C PHE A 326 5.15 6.59 6.69
N GLU A 327 5.45 5.83 7.75
CA GLU A 327 6.00 4.47 7.66
C GLU A 327 5.00 3.39 7.24
N ARG A 328 3.72 3.74 7.07
CA ARG A 328 2.66 2.83 6.60
C ARG A 328 2.47 2.82 5.09
N HIS A 329 3.19 3.67 4.33
CA HIS A 329 3.15 3.61 2.88
C HIS A 329 3.49 2.21 2.38
N GLU A 330 2.66 1.64 1.50
CA GLU A 330 2.75 0.22 1.19
C GLU A 330 3.99 -0.15 0.37
N GLU A 331 4.62 0.80 -0.33
CA GLU A 331 5.92 0.61 -0.99
C GLU A 331 7.04 0.20 -0.02
N TYR A 332 6.94 0.58 1.26
CA TYR A 332 7.90 0.12 2.27
C TYR A 332 7.88 -1.40 2.48
N LYS A 333 6.82 -2.11 2.06
CA LYS A 333 6.79 -3.58 2.08
C LYS A 333 7.85 -4.15 1.12
N TYR A 334 7.99 -3.57 -0.07
CA TYR A 334 9.04 -3.92 -1.03
C TYR A 334 10.42 -3.44 -0.55
N LEU A 335 10.55 -2.17 -0.15
CA LEU A 335 11.85 -1.60 0.22
C LEU A 335 12.47 -2.30 1.44
N ARG A 336 11.68 -2.62 2.47
CA ARG A 336 12.17 -3.36 3.64
C ARG A 336 12.57 -4.79 3.29
N LEU A 337 11.88 -5.43 2.33
CA LEU A 337 12.26 -6.76 1.88
C LEU A 337 13.58 -6.72 1.08
N VAL A 338 13.78 -5.69 0.26
CA VAL A 338 15.07 -5.44 -0.41
C VAL A 338 16.19 -5.24 0.61
N GLU A 339 15.99 -4.36 1.59
CA GLU A 339 16.95 -4.09 2.67
C GLU A 339 17.29 -5.36 3.44
N ASP A 340 16.28 -6.13 3.84
CA ASP A 340 16.45 -7.40 4.57
C ASP A 340 17.20 -8.46 3.76
N ILE A 341 16.98 -8.57 2.45
CA ILE A 341 17.75 -9.49 1.59
C ILE A 341 19.21 -9.01 1.44
N ILE A 342 19.45 -7.71 1.32
CA ILE A 342 20.82 -7.17 1.24
C ILE A 342 21.58 -7.41 2.55
N SER A 343 20.94 -7.19 3.70
CA SER A 343 21.58 -7.30 5.01
C SER A 343 21.70 -8.74 5.51
N ASN A 344 20.66 -9.57 5.30
CA ASN A 344 20.53 -10.89 5.93
C ASN A 344 20.33 -12.04 4.92
N GLY A 345 20.38 -11.75 3.62
CA GLY A 345 20.17 -12.76 2.58
C GLY A 345 21.31 -13.78 2.53
N THR A 346 20.95 -15.04 2.29
CA THR A 346 21.94 -16.10 2.08
C THR A 346 22.54 -15.95 0.70
N SER A 347 23.87 -15.92 0.62
CA SER A 347 24.54 -15.92 -0.69
C SER A 347 24.44 -17.28 -1.34
N LYS A 348 24.01 -17.30 -2.60
CA LYS A 348 23.91 -18.52 -3.42
C LYS A 348 24.59 -18.27 -4.76
N GLU A 349 25.26 -19.28 -5.26
CA GLU A 349 25.59 -19.35 -6.68
C GLU A 349 24.30 -19.62 -7.47
N ASP A 350 24.22 -19.08 -8.68
CA ASP A 350 23.04 -19.21 -9.54
C ASP A 350 23.41 -19.73 -10.93
N ARG A 351 22.38 -20.13 -11.69
CA ARG A 351 22.54 -20.62 -13.07
C ARG A 351 23.18 -19.60 -14.03
N THR A 352 23.20 -18.32 -13.66
CA THR A 352 23.74 -17.23 -14.49
C THR A 352 25.19 -16.88 -14.14
N ARG A 353 25.79 -17.53 -13.13
CA ARG A 353 27.13 -17.26 -12.58
C ARG A 353 27.33 -15.83 -12.06
N THR A 354 26.23 -15.09 -11.89
CA THR A 354 26.24 -13.75 -11.30
C THR A 354 26.25 -13.82 -9.78
N GLY A 355 25.63 -14.88 -9.24
CA GLY A 355 25.39 -15.05 -7.81
C GLY A 355 24.29 -14.13 -7.29
N THR A 356 23.62 -14.59 -6.24
CA THR A 356 22.50 -13.88 -5.61
C THR A 356 22.68 -13.77 -4.09
N LEU A 357 21.98 -12.82 -3.51
CA LEU A 357 21.54 -12.84 -2.10
C LEU A 357 20.06 -13.21 -2.08
N SER A 358 19.65 -14.13 -1.22
CA SER A 358 18.27 -14.65 -1.26
C SER A 358 17.67 -14.93 0.12
N LYS A 359 16.34 -14.89 0.18
CA LYS A 359 15.52 -15.42 1.28
C LYS A 359 14.42 -16.31 0.71
N PHE A 360 14.02 -17.31 1.49
CA PHE A 360 12.99 -18.26 1.08
C PHE A 360 11.71 -18.05 1.90
N GLY A 361 10.58 -17.85 1.22
CA GLY A 361 9.27 -17.66 1.85
C GLY A 361 9.06 -16.22 2.32
N CYS A 362 8.68 -15.34 1.40
CA CYS A 362 8.37 -13.94 1.68
C CYS A 362 6.93 -13.61 1.28
N GLN A 363 6.35 -12.56 1.86
CA GLN A 363 5.01 -12.10 1.51
C GLN A 363 4.89 -10.58 1.57
N MET A 364 4.21 -10.01 0.58
CA MET A 364 3.75 -8.63 0.57
C MET A 364 2.25 -8.60 0.29
N ARG A 365 1.55 -7.58 0.78
CA ARG A 365 0.11 -7.36 0.52
C ARG A 365 -0.10 -5.91 0.13
N PHE A 366 -0.95 -5.62 -0.83
CA PHE A 366 -1.24 -4.27 -1.33
C PHE A 366 -2.75 -4.07 -1.39
N ASN A 367 -3.21 -2.90 -0.94
CA ASN A 367 -4.62 -2.52 -0.94
C ASN A 367 -4.96 -1.82 -2.26
N LEU A 368 -5.88 -2.39 -3.05
CA LEU A 368 -6.22 -1.90 -4.40
C LEU A 368 -7.44 -0.96 -4.42
N ARG A 369 -8.06 -0.69 -3.26
CA ARG A 369 -9.35 0.04 -3.19
C ARG A 369 -9.26 1.50 -3.59
N LYS A 370 -8.11 2.16 -3.35
CA LYS A 370 -7.94 3.61 -3.56
C LYS A 370 -6.71 4.00 -4.37
N SER A 371 -5.72 3.12 -4.46
CA SER A 371 -4.49 3.36 -5.20
C SER A 371 -4.03 2.08 -5.89
N PHE A 372 -3.09 2.23 -6.82
CA PHE A 372 -2.56 1.15 -7.62
C PHE A 372 -1.05 1.00 -7.32
N PRO A 373 -0.57 -0.19 -6.89
CA PRO A 373 0.77 -0.37 -6.35
C PRO A 373 1.86 -0.39 -7.43
N LEU A 374 2.00 0.72 -8.16
CA LEU A 374 3.12 0.98 -9.05
C LEU A 374 4.20 1.71 -8.26
N LEU A 375 5.36 1.06 -8.08
CA LEU A 375 6.45 1.63 -7.27
C LEU A 375 6.85 3.03 -7.76
N THR A 376 7.16 3.91 -6.83
CA THR A 376 7.47 5.33 -7.07
C THR A 376 8.94 5.68 -6.85
N THR A 377 9.67 4.86 -6.09
CA THR A 377 11.12 5.01 -5.86
C THR A 377 11.95 4.66 -7.09
N LYS A 378 11.35 4.05 -8.11
CA LYS A 378 11.92 3.87 -9.45
C LYS A 378 10.82 3.88 -10.52
N LYS A 379 11.15 4.26 -11.76
CA LYS A 379 10.21 4.18 -12.88
C LYS A 379 9.98 2.72 -13.25
N VAL A 380 8.73 2.28 -13.22
CA VAL A 380 8.29 0.96 -13.70
C VAL A 380 7.76 1.10 -15.14
N PHE A 381 8.10 0.16 -16.02
CA PHE A 381 7.68 0.18 -17.43
C PHE A 381 6.20 -0.21 -17.60
N TRP A 382 5.29 0.71 -17.26
CA TRP A 382 3.83 0.48 -17.24
C TRP A 382 3.26 -0.06 -18.57
N ARG A 383 3.64 0.52 -19.71
CA ARG A 383 3.16 0.03 -21.01
C ARG A 383 3.55 -1.44 -21.25
N GLY A 384 4.77 -1.83 -20.85
CA GLY A 384 5.18 -3.23 -20.88
C GLY A 384 4.30 -4.12 -20.01
N VAL A 385 3.97 -3.68 -18.78
CA VAL A 385 3.09 -4.43 -17.87
C VAL A 385 1.72 -4.70 -18.50
N VAL A 386 1.11 -3.65 -19.08
CA VAL A 386 -0.21 -3.75 -19.69
C VAL A 386 -0.18 -4.66 -20.92
N GLU A 387 0.75 -4.44 -21.84
CA GLU A 387 0.81 -5.19 -23.10
C GLU A 387 1.18 -6.66 -22.89
N GLU A 388 2.08 -6.97 -21.94
CA GLU A 388 2.37 -8.36 -21.57
C GLU A 388 1.16 -9.05 -20.95
N LEU A 389 0.43 -8.36 -20.07
CA LEU A 389 -0.75 -8.96 -19.47
C LEU A 389 -1.83 -9.24 -20.52
N LEU A 390 -2.08 -8.31 -21.44
CA LEU A 390 -3.00 -8.55 -22.57
C LEU A 390 -2.54 -9.70 -23.46
N TRP A 391 -1.24 -9.85 -23.66
CA TRP A 391 -0.65 -10.98 -24.39
C TRP A 391 -0.82 -12.31 -23.66
N PHE A 392 -0.72 -12.35 -22.33
CA PHE A 392 -1.06 -13.53 -21.54
C PHE A 392 -2.56 -13.85 -21.62
N LEU A 393 -3.42 -12.84 -21.51
CA LEU A 393 -4.87 -13.02 -21.58
C LEU A 393 -5.28 -13.60 -22.92
N SER A 394 -4.68 -13.17 -24.04
CA SER A 394 -5.01 -13.71 -25.36
C SER A 394 -4.51 -15.14 -25.61
N GLY A 395 -3.77 -15.75 -24.68
CA GLY A 395 -3.20 -17.08 -24.85
C GLY A 395 -1.98 -17.14 -25.77
N SER A 396 -1.47 -15.98 -26.23
CA SER A 396 -0.37 -15.93 -27.18
C SER A 396 0.95 -16.42 -26.59
N THR A 397 1.76 -17.08 -27.42
CA THR A 397 3.10 -17.58 -27.11
C THR A 397 4.17 -17.01 -28.04
N ASN A 398 3.77 -16.11 -28.93
CA ASN A 398 4.64 -15.45 -29.90
C ASN A 398 5.17 -14.11 -29.34
N ALA A 399 6.46 -14.07 -28.99
CA ALA A 399 7.13 -12.87 -28.51
C ALA A 399 7.14 -11.73 -29.55
N LYS A 400 7.00 -12.04 -30.85
CA LYS A 400 6.99 -11.02 -31.92
C LYS A 400 5.79 -10.08 -31.83
N VAL A 401 4.66 -10.55 -31.28
CA VAL A 401 3.48 -9.70 -31.03
C VAL A 401 3.83 -8.54 -30.06
N LEU A 402 4.70 -8.80 -29.09
CA LEU A 402 5.20 -7.78 -28.18
C LEU A 402 6.27 -6.91 -28.85
N GLN A 403 7.18 -7.50 -29.64
CA GLN A 403 8.21 -6.76 -30.38
C GLN A 403 7.63 -5.76 -31.38
N GLU A 404 6.57 -6.14 -32.10
CA GLU A 404 5.84 -5.26 -33.03
C GLU A 404 5.26 -4.03 -32.33
N LYS A 405 5.00 -4.13 -31.02
CA LYS A 405 4.56 -3.02 -30.17
C LYS A 405 5.72 -2.26 -29.49
N GLY A 406 6.97 -2.65 -29.75
CA GLY A 406 8.18 -2.11 -29.12
C GLY A 406 8.39 -2.59 -27.68
N ILE A 407 7.88 -3.77 -27.33
CA ILE A 407 8.01 -4.39 -26.01
C ILE A 407 8.97 -5.58 -26.12
N HIS A 408 10.16 -5.44 -25.53
CA HIS A 408 11.31 -6.35 -25.72
C HIS A 408 11.63 -7.22 -24.49
N ILE A 409 10.69 -7.39 -23.58
CA ILE A 409 10.93 -8.06 -22.28
C ILE A 409 11.20 -9.57 -22.42
N TRP A 410 10.78 -10.19 -23.52
CA TRP A 410 10.96 -11.62 -23.81
C TRP A 410 12.09 -11.92 -24.80
N ASP A 411 12.72 -10.91 -25.41
CA ASP A 411 13.67 -11.09 -26.52
C ASP A 411 14.84 -12.01 -26.15
N GLY A 412 15.41 -11.81 -24.96
CA GLY A 412 16.52 -12.64 -24.47
C GLY A 412 16.13 -14.12 -24.27
N ASN A 413 14.86 -14.41 -23.99
CA ASN A 413 14.35 -15.77 -23.82
C ASN A 413 13.76 -16.35 -25.12
N ALA A 414 13.56 -15.54 -26.14
CA ALA A 414 12.98 -15.92 -27.41
C ALA A 414 14.02 -16.02 -28.55
N SER A 415 15.26 -15.60 -28.30
CA SER A 415 16.34 -15.59 -29.29
C SER A 415 16.74 -17.01 -29.71
N ARG A 416 17.20 -17.15 -30.95
CA ARG A 416 17.72 -18.42 -31.49
C ARG A 416 18.77 -19.05 -30.58
N ASP A 417 19.78 -18.26 -30.19
CA ASP A 417 20.87 -18.72 -29.32
C ASP A 417 20.36 -19.27 -27.99
N TYR A 418 19.39 -18.59 -27.36
CA TYR A 418 18.86 -19.04 -26.08
C TYR A 418 18.06 -20.33 -26.22
N LEU A 419 17.16 -20.40 -27.22
CA LEU A 419 16.36 -21.59 -27.50
C LEU A 419 17.24 -22.81 -27.80
N ASP A 420 18.31 -22.64 -28.58
CA ASP A 420 19.29 -23.69 -28.84
C ASP A 420 20.01 -24.12 -27.56
N SER A 421 20.42 -23.15 -26.72
CA SER A 421 21.13 -23.43 -25.47
C SER A 421 20.33 -24.26 -24.46
N ILE A 422 19.00 -24.30 -24.60
CA ILE A 422 18.09 -25.10 -23.76
C ILE A 422 17.50 -26.32 -24.50
N GLY A 423 18.00 -26.62 -25.71
CA GLY A 423 17.63 -27.81 -26.47
C GLY A 423 16.33 -27.70 -27.29
N LEU A 424 15.82 -26.49 -27.52
CA LEU A 424 14.62 -26.23 -28.34
C LEU A 424 15.01 -25.83 -29.77
N THR A 425 15.83 -26.65 -30.44
CA THR A 425 16.42 -26.35 -31.76
C THR A 425 15.37 -26.20 -32.87
N GLU A 426 14.33 -27.03 -32.84
CA GLU A 426 13.24 -27.01 -33.83
C GLU A 426 12.25 -25.86 -33.63
N ARG A 427 12.31 -25.16 -32.48
CA ARG A 427 11.38 -24.09 -32.13
C ARG A 427 11.76 -22.81 -32.87
N LYS A 428 10.84 -22.19 -33.61
CA LYS A 428 11.12 -20.94 -34.35
C LYS A 428 11.48 -19.80 -33.39
N GLU A 429 12.40 -18.91 -33.80
CA GLU A 429 12.71 -17.70 -33.02
C GLU A 429 11.44 -16.87 -32.76
N GLY A 430 11.26 -16.44 -31.52
CA GLY A 430 10.03 -15.79 -31.06
C GLY A 430 9.00 -16.73 -30.41
N ASP A 431 9.07 -18.04 -30.66
CA ASP A 431 8.16 -19.02 -30.05
C ASP A 431 8.66 -19.38 -28.64
N LEU A 432 7.89 -19.02 -27.63
CA LEU A 432 8.23 -19.28 -26.22
C LEU A 432 7.75 -20.64 -25.72
N GLY A 433 7.03 -21.40 -26.55
CA GLY A 433 6.35 -22.63 -26.15
C GLY A 433 5.10 -22.39 -25.32
N PRO A 434 4.54 -23.42 -24.68
CA PRO A 434 3.28 -23.36 -23.96
C PRO A 434 3.41 -22.64 -22.61
N VAL A 435 3.86 -21.39 -22.62
CA VAL A 435 4.09 -20.54 -21.44
C VAL A 435 2.81 -19.85 -20.99
N TYR A 436 2.76 -19.43 -19.72
CA TYR A 436 1.76 -18.55 -19.10
C TYR A 436 0.38 -18.49 -19.76
N GLY A 437 0.17 -17.57 -20.72
CA GLY A 437 -1.11 -17.36 -21.39
C GLY A 437 -1.67 -18.62 -22.03
N PHE A 438 -0.82 -19.42 -22.69
CA PHE A 438 -1.23 -20.71 -23.22
C PHE A 438 -1.79 -21.62 -22.12
N GLN A 439 -1.12 -21.69 -20.97
CA GLN A 439 -1.63 -22.47 -19.84
C GLN A 439 -2.91 -21.86 -19.26
N TRP A 440 -3.08 -20.54 -19.31
CA TRP A 440 -4.29 -19.88 -18.81
C TRP A 440 -5.52 -20.16 -19.67
N ARG A 441 -5.36 -20.24 -20.99
CA ARG A 441 -6.48 -20.40 -21.95
C ARG A 441 -6.64 -21.83 -22.49
N HIS A 442 -5.56 -22.62 -22.46
CA HIS A 442 -5.46 -23.93 -23.13
C HIS A 442 -4.75 -24.97 -22.25
N PHE A 443 -5.01 -24.98 -20.93
CA PHE A 443 -4.31 -25.87 -20.01
C PHE A 443 -4.48 -27.35 -20.42
N GLY A 444 -3.36 -28.05 -20.60
CA GLY A 444 -3.35 -29.47 -21.00
C GLY A 444 -3.56 -29.73 -22.50
N ALA A 445 -3.73 -28.70 -23.34
CA ALA A 445 -3.71 -28.85 -24.78
C ALA A 445 -2.30 -29.25 -25.27
N ARG A 446 -2.24 -30.06 -26.34
CA ARG A 446 -0.97 -30.43 -26.97
C ARG A 446 -0.41 -29.25 -27.77
N TYR A 447 0.66 -28.65 -27.29
CA TYR A 447 1.35 -27.59 -28.02
C TYR A 447 2.00 -28.10 -29.32
N THR A 448 1.81 -27.37 -30.41
CA THR A 448 2.51 -27.55 -31.68
C THR A 448 3.48 -26.39 -31.92
N ASP A 449 2.96 -25.21 -32.25
CA ASP A 449 3.73 -23.97 -32.46
C ASP A 449 2.91 -22.72 -32.08
N MET A 450 3.56 -21.56 -32.12
CA MET A 450 2.97 -20.26 -31.79
C MET A 450 1.99 -19.68 -32.83
N HIS A 451 1.77 -20.35 -33.96
CA HIS A 451 0.89 -19.93 -35.05
C HIS A 451 -0.40 -20.77 -35.14
N ALA A 452 -0.45 -21.92 -34.47
CA ALA A 452 -1.63 -22.76 -34.40
C ALA A 452 -2.81 -22.08 -33.69
N ASP A 453 -4.02 -22.43 -34.13
CA ASP A 453 -5.26 -22.06 -33.43
C ASP A 453 -5.57 -23.13 -32.38
N TYR A 454 -5.61 -22.71 -31.11
CA TYR A 454 -5.93 -23.56 -29.97
C TYR A 454 -7.33 -23.29 -29.43
N THR A 455 -8.18 -22.57 -30.16
CA THR A 455 -9.55 -22.27 -29.73
C THR A 455 -10.33 -23.55 -29.43
N GLY A 456 -10.82 -23.67 -28.19
CA GLY A 456 -11.55 -24.85 -27.72
C GLY A 456 -10.67 -26.03 -27.29
N GLU A 457 -9.35 -25.94 -27.45
CA GLU A 457 -8.40 -26.95 -26.99
C GLU A 457 -7.99 -26.72 -25.53
N GLY A 458 -7.85 -27.82 -24.78
CA GLY A 458 -7.48 -27.79 -23.37
C GLY A 458 -8.57 -27.22 -22.46
N PHE A 459 -8.16 -26.68 -21.31
CA PHE A 459 -9.06 -26.07 -20.33
C PHE A 459 -8.77 -24.57 -20.16
N ASP A 460 -9.76 -23.73 -20.46
CA ASP A 460 -9.70 -22.28 -20.26
C ASP A 460 -9.93 -21.94 -18.78
N GLN A 461 -8.83 -21.89 -18.03
CA GLN A 461 -8.82 -21.57 -16.61
C GLN A 461 -9.27 -20.13 -16.34
N LEU A 462 -8.92 -19.18 -17.22
CA LEU A 462 -9.28 -17.77 -17.03
C LEU A 462 -10.81 -17.61 -17.07
N MET A 463 -11.45 -18.23 -18.06
CA MET A 463 -12.91 -18.17 -18.19
C MET A 463 -13.61 -18.95 -17.08
N ASP A 464 -13.08 -20.08 -16.62
CA ASP A 464 -13.59 -20.79 -15.44
C ASP A 464 -13.48 -19.93 -14.15
N VAL A 465 -12.36 -19.22 -13.96
CA VAL A 465 -12.18 -18.27 -12.85
C VAL A 465 -13.25 -17.18 -12.89
N ILE A 466 -13.43 -16.52 -14.04
CA ILE A 466 -14.43 -15.45 -14.21
C ILE A 466 -15.85 -16.00 -13.96
N ASN A 467 -16.15 -17.18 -14.51
CA ASN A 467 -17.43 -17.84 -14.33
C ASN A 467 -17.71 -18.15 -12.85
N LYS A 468 -16.73 -18.70 -12.12
CA LYS A 468 -16.85 -18.96 -10.68
C LYS A 468 -17.02 -17.68 -9.87
N ILE A 469 -16.29 -16.61 -10.20
CA ILE A 469 -16.45 -15.33 -9.50
C ILE A 469 -17.87 -14.78 -9.68
N LYS A 470 -18.42 -14.85 -10.89
CA LYS A 470 -19.78 -14.37 -11.18
C LYS A 470 -20.87 -15.24 -10.55
N ASN A 471 -20.73 -16.56 -10.65
CA ASN A 471 -21.83 -17.50 -10.41
C ASN A 471 -21.69 -18.34 -9.13
N ASN A 472 -20.48 -18.45 -8.58
CA ASN A 472 -20.20 -19.17 -7.34
C ASN A 472 -19.08 -18.49 -6.53
N PRO A 473 -19.25 -17.21 -6.12
CA PRO A 473 -18.16 -16.41 -5.54
C PRO A 473 -17.59 -16.95 -4.22
N ASN A 474 -18.34 -17.81 -3.52
CA ASN A 474 -17.89 -18.47 -2.28
C ASN A 474 -17.04 -19.72 -2.53
N ASP A 475 -16.81 -20.09 -3.80
CA ASP A 475 -15.94 -21.21 -4.14
C ASP A 475 -14.51 -20.94 -3.65
N ARG A 476 -13.88 -21.98 -3.10
CA ARG A 476 -12.51 -21.94 -2.58
C ARG A 476 -11.49 -22.44 -3.60
N ARG A 477 -11.92 -22.73 -4.83
CA ARG A 477 -11.14 -23.32 -5.93
C ARG A 477 -11.11 -22.39 -7.15
N ILE A 478 -11.18 -21.08 -6.91
CA ILE A 478 -11.02 -20.05 -7.94
C ILE A 478 -9.51 -19.84 -8.12
N ILE A 479 -8.90 -20.69 -8.95
CA ILE A 479 -7.44 -20.79 -9.10
C ILE A 479 -7.10 -20.73 -10.59
N LEU A 480 -6.03 -19.99 -10.90
CA LEU A 480 -5.42 -19.88 -12.22
C LEU A 480 -3.97 -20.35 -12.12
N SER A 481 -3.55 -21.38 -12.88
CA SER A 481 -2.19 -21.93 -12.81
C SER A 481 -1.49 -21.91 -14.17
N ALA A 482 -0.26 -21.41 -14.20
CA ALA A 482 0.67 -21.59 -15.31
C ALA A 482 1.57 -22.83 -15.13
N TRP A 483 1.59 -23.45 -13.96
CA TRP A 483 2.51 -24.55 -13.67
C TRP A 483 1.96 -25.90 -14.13
N ASN A 484 2.38 -26.33 -15.33
CA ASN A 484 2.09 -27.64 -15.90
C ASN A 484 3.38 -28.49 -15.96
N PRO A 485 3.58 -29.47 -15.06
CA PRO A 485 4.77 -30.32 -15.04
C PRO A 485 5.09 -31.04 -16.37
N SER A 486 4.05 -31.44 -17.12
CA SER A 486 4.22 -32.16 -18.39
C SER A 486 4.82 -31.28 -19.48
N ASP A 487 4.56 -29.97 -19.43
CA ASP A 487 4.95 -29.03 -20.47
C ASP A 487 6.24 -28.24 -20.13
N LEU A 488 6.78 -28.36 -18.91
CA LEU A 488 7.93 -27.54 -18.47
C LEU A 488 9.14 -27.63 -19.40
N LYS A 489 9.38 -28.79 -20.01
CA LYS A 489 10.49 -29.00 -20.95
C LYS A 489 10.24 -28.41 -22.33
N LEU A 490 8.99 -28.05 -22.64
CA LEU A 490 8.59 -27.41 -23.89
C LEU A 490 8.70 -25.88 -23.82
N MET A 491 8.71 -25.33 -22.62
CA MET A 491 8.71 -23.87 -22.38
C MET A 491 10.12 -23.30 -22.49
N ALA A 492 10.26 -22.14 -23.14
CA ALA A 492 11.51 -21.39 -23.17
C ALA A 492 11.98 -21.00 -21.76
N LEU A 493 11.04 -20.66 -20.88
CA LEU A 493 11.30 -20.40 -19.47
C LEU A 493 10.15 -20.93 -18.61
N PRO A 494 10.42 -21.80 -17.62
CA PRO A 494 9.40 -22.23 -16.68
C PRO A 494 8.74 -21.06 -15.95
N PRO A 495 7.41 -21.06 -15.72
CA PRO A 495 6.70 -19.94 -15.13
C PRO A 495 7.25 -19.49 -13.78
N CYS A 496 7.58 -18.20 -13.65
CA CYS A 496 8.03 -17.61 -12.39
C CYS A 496 6.84 -17.40 -11.43
N HIS A 497 5.80 -16.70 -11.88
CA HIS A 497 4.51 -16.62 -11.19
C HIS A 497 3.66 -17.83 -11.57
N MET A 498 3.61 -18.81 -10.66
CA MET A 498 3.12 -20.15 -10.94
C MET A 498 1.61 -20.23 -10.94
N PHE A 499 0.96 -19.67 -9.92
CA PHE A 499 -0.49 -19.70 -9.80
C PHE A 499 -1.00 -18.50 -9.01
N ALA A 500 -2.26 -18.17 -9.22
CA ALA A 500 -3.01 -17.20 -8.44
C ALA A 500 -4.32 -17.81 -7.94
N GLN A 501 -4.72 -17.44 -6.73
CA GLN A 501 -6.00 -17.77 -6.14
C GLN A 501 -6.79 -16.48 -5.92
N PHE A 502 -8.07 -16.51 -6.27
CA PHE A 502 -8.99 -15.40 -6.08
C PHE A 502 -9.93 -15.65 -4.92
N TYR A 503 -10.37 -14.57 -4.29
CA TYR A 503 -11.26 -14.59 -3.14
C TYR A 503 -12.27 -13.44 -3.23
N VAL A 504 -13.56 -13.77 -3.16
CA VAL A 504 -14.64 -12.78 -3.18
C VAL A 504 -15.23 -12.65 -1.77
N ALA A 505 -15.29 -11.43 -1.26
CA ALA A 505 -15.99 -11.12 -0.01
C ALA A 505 -16.41 -9.65 0.02
N ASN A 506 -17.58 -9.36 0.61
CA ASN A 506 -18.09 -7.99 0.78
C ASN A 506 -18.16 -7.18 -0.53
N GLY A 507 -18.48 -7.83 -1.65
CA GLY A 507 -18.49 -7.18 -2.97
C GLY A 507 -17.11 -6.85 -3.53
N GLU A 508 -16.04 -7.38 -2.93
CA GLU A 508 -14.65 -7.15 -3.33
C GLU A 508 -13.98 -8.43 -3.83
N LEU A 509 -13.11 -8.29 -4.84
CA LEU A 509 -12.25 -9.35 -5.36
C LEU A 509 -10.80 -9.14 -4.90
N SER A 510 -10.25 -10.11 -4.19
CA SER A 510 -8.83 -10.16 -3.84
C SER A 510 -8.11 -11.27 -4.61
N CYS A 511 -6.80 -11.12 -4.77
CA CYS A 511 -5.93 -12.08 -5.46
C CYS A 511 -4.69 -12.38 -4.61
N GLN A 512 -4.35 -13.65 -4.48
CA GLN A 512 -3.07 -14.09 -3.95
C GLN A 512 -2.29 -14.81 -5.05
N MET A 513 -1.12 -14.29 -5.41
CA MET A 513 -0.23 -14.90 -6.41
C MET A 513 0.99 -15.52 -5.73
N TYR A 514 1.34 -16.75 -6.11
CA TYR A 514 2.58 -17.43 -5.71
C TYR A 514 3.63 -17.36 -6.82
N GLN A 515 4.78 -16.78 -6.51
CA GLN A 515 5.94 -16.68 -7.40
C GLN A 515 7.10 -17.50 -6.85
N ARG A 516 7.49 -18.59 -7.53
CA ARG A 516 8.58 -19.47 -7.05
C ARG A 516 9.94 -18.80 -7.01
N SER A 517 10.18 -17.82 -7.90
CA SER A 517 11.47 -17.18 -8.11
C SER A 517 11.23 -15.73 -8.50
N ALA A 518 11.78 -14.82 -7.70
CA ALA A 518 11.47 -13.41 -7.75
C ALA A 518 12.73 -12.56 -7.67
N ASP A 519 13.14 -12.02 -8.83
CA ASP A 519 14.17 -10.98 -8.89
C ASP A 519 13.59 -9.69 -8.32
N MET A 520 14.04 -9.34 -7.12
CA MET A 520 13.61 -8.13 -6.42
C MET A 520 14.03 -6.85 -7.16
N GLY A 521 15.13 -6.89 -7.91
CA GLY A 521 15.70 -5.74 -8.59
C GLY A 521 14.92 -5.33 -9.84
N LEU A 522 14.51 -6.29 -10.66
CA LEU A 522 13.82 -6.03 -11.94
C LEU A 522 12.39 -6.58 -11.94
N GLY A 523 12.22 -7.89 -11.74
CA GLY A 523 10.96 -8.60 -11.96
C GLY A 523 9.85 -8.20 -10.98
N VAL A 524 10.12 -8.18 -9.67
CA VAL A 524 9.07 -8.02 -8.64
C VAL A 524 8.24 -6.76 -8.81
N PRO A 525 8.81 -5.57 -9.07
CA PRO A 525 8.01 -4.37 -9.29
C PRO A 525 7.08 -4.45 -10.51
N PHE A 526 7.50 -5.19 -11.55
CA PHE A 526 6.67 -5.48 -12.72
C PHE A 526 5.56 -6.48 -12.35
N ASN A 527 5.88 -7.54 -11.59
CA ASN A 527 4.92 -8.56 -11.18
C ASN A 527 3.85 -8.03 -10.22
N ILE A 528 4.21 -7.11 -9.32
CA ILE A 528 3.26 -6.42 -8.43
C ILE A 528 2.22 -5.68 -9.27
N ALA A 529 2.67 -4.87 -10.24
CA ALA A 529 1.77 -4.12 -11.11
C ALA A 529 0.91 -5.05 -12.00
N SER A 530 1.50 -6.10 -12.55
CA SER A 530 0.80 -7.04 -13.46
C SER A 530 -0.37 -7.75 -12.76
N TYR A 531 -0.14 -8.37 -11.59
CA TYR A 531 -1.22 -9.08 -10.89
C TYR A 531 -2.19 -8.15 -10.16
N ALA A 532 -1.76 -6.96 -9.74
CA ALA A 532 -2.69 -5.92 -9.30
C ALA A 532 -3.63 -5.51 -10.44
N LEU A 533 -3.10 -5.32 -11.66
CA LEU A 533 -3.89 -4.99 -12.84
C LEU A 533 -4.86 -6.12 -13.20
N LEU A 534 -4.39 -7.38 -13.24
CA LEU A 534 -5.25 -8.55 -13.47
C LEU A 534 -6.41 -8.61 -12.47
N THR A 535 -6.12 -8.36 -11.19
CA THR A 535 -7.15 -8.33 -10.14
C THR A 535 -8.19 -7.24 -10.41
N CYS A 536 -7.75 -6.03 -10.77
CA CYS A 536 -8.64 -4.93 -11.11
C CYS A 536 -9.47 -5.23 -12.38
N MET A 537 -8.88 -5.85 -13.41
CA MET A 537 -9.57 -6.24 -14.64
C MET A 537 -10.67 -7.28 -14.38
N ILE A 538 -10.35 -8.35 -13.64
CA ILE A 538 -11.32 -9.40 -13.31
C ILE A 538 -12.42 -8.85 -12.40
N ALA A 539 -12.07 -8.01 -11.41
CA ALA A 539 -13.05 -7.35 -10.56
C ALA A 539 -14.02 -6.51 -11.41
N HIS A 540 -13.48 -5.73 -12.36
CA HIS A 540 -14.27 -4.88 -13.26
C HIS A 540 -15.29 -5.68 -14.09
N VAL A 541 -14.85 -6.73 -14.80
CA VAL A 541 -15.74 -7.52 -15.67
C VAL A 541 -16.71 -8.42 -14.89
N CYS A 542 -16.53 -8.54 -13.57
CA CYS A 542 -17.42 -9.25 -12.66
C CYS A 542 -18.27 -8.32 -11.79
N ASP A 543 -18.27 -7.01 -12.08
CA ASP A 543 -19.00 -5.97 -11.33
C ASP A 543 -18.69 -5.99 -9.81
N LEU A 544 -17.42 -6.26 -9.46
CA LEU A 544 -16.87 -6.23 -8.10
C LEU A 544 -15.90 -5.05 -7.93
N SER A 545 -15.68 -4.65 -6.69
CA SER A 545 -14.61 -3.71 -6.34
C SER A 545 -13.27 -4.44 -6.17
N PRO A 546 -12.12 -3.84 -6.54
CA PRO A 546 -10.82 -4.40 -6.21
C PRO A 546 -10.60 -4.42 -4.69
N GLY A 547 -10.20 -5.57 -4.16
CA GLY A 547 -9.84 -5.77 -2.75
C GLY A 547 -8.33 -5.67 -2.55
N ASP A 548 -7.70 -6.81 -2.28
CA ASP A 548 -6.26 -6.87 -2.01
C ASP A 548 -5.50 -7.70 -3.03
N PHE A 549 -4.25 -7.31 -3.28
CA PHE A 549 -3.27 -8.16 -3.94
C PHE A 549 -2.24 -8.67 -2.92
N VAL A 550 -2.10 -9.98 -2.80
CA VAL A 550 -1.12 -10.65 -1.92
C VAL A 550 -0.08 -11.34 -2.80
N HIS A 551 1.17 -10.92 -2.66
CA HIS A 551 2.31 -11.48 -3.39
C HIS A 551 3.09 -12.41 -2.46
N VAL A 552 2.96 -13.71 -2.69
CA VAL A 552 3.70 -14.76 -1.98
C VAL A 552 4.89 -15.17 -2.83
N ILE A 553 6.08 -15.20 -2.23
CA ILE A 553 7.34 -15.43 -2.93
C ILE A 553 8.04 -16.65 -2.31
N GLY A 554 8.47 -17.58 -3.16
CA GLY A 554 9.40 -18.65 -2.85
C GLY A 554 10.81 -18.10 -2.66
N ASP A 555 11.66 -18.23 -3.68
CA ASP A 555 13.03 -17.69 -3.67
C ASP A 555 13.02 -16.19 -4.06
N ALA A 556 13.02 -15.32 -3.05
CA ALA A 556 13.17 -13.87 -3.19
C ALA A 556 14.66 -13.53 -3.23
N HIS A 557 15.14 -13.00 -4.35
CA HIS A 557 16.57 -12.81 -4.55
C HIS A 557 16.94 -11.48 -5.19
N ILE A 558 18.16 -11.05 -4.91
CA ILE A 558 18.83 -9.90 -5.50
C ILE A 558 20.10 -10.41 -6.18
N TYR A 559 20.22 -10.19 -7.48
CA TYR A 559 21.47 -10.39 -8.20
C TYR A 559 22.56 -9.48 -7.63
N ARG A 560 23.79 -9.98 -7.52
CA ARG A 560 24.92 -9.20 -6.99
C ARG A 560 25.13 -7.87 -7.74
N THR A 561 24.90 -7.88 -9.04
CA THR A 561 24.94 -6.69 -9.91
C THR A 561 23.89 -5.63 -9.56
N HIS A 562 22.79 -6.02 -8.91
CA HIS A 562 21.69 -5.12 -8.54
C HIS A 562 21.83 -4.55 -7.12
N ILE A 563 22.77 -5.01 -6.30
CA ILE A 563 22.91 -4.55 -4.90
C ILE A 563 23.11 -3.03 -4.82
N ARG A 564 24.09 -2.50 -5.57
CA ARG A 564 24.39 -1.06 -5.54
C ARG A 564 23.23 -0.20 -6.08
N PRO A 565 22.63 -0.49 -7.25
CA PRO A 565 21.41 0.21 -7.69
C PRO A 565 20.25 0.15 -6.69
N LEU A 566 20.08 -0.97 -5.98
CA LEU A 566 19.05 -1.10 -4.96
C LEU A 566 19.36 -0.31 -3.69
N GLN A 567 20.62 -0.23 -3.27
CA GLN A 567 21.05 0.68 -2.20
C GLN A 567 20.74 2.14 -2.55
N ASP A 568 20.98 2.55 -3.79
CA ASP A 568 20.61 3.89 -4.27
C ASP A 568 19.08 4.09 -4.28
N GLN A 569 18.31 3.05 -4.60
CA GLN A 569 16.84 3.08 -4.51
C GLN A 569 16.36 3.24 -3.06
N LEU A 570 16.99 2.57 -2.09
CA LEU A 570 16.62 2.63 -0.67
C LEU A 570 16.79 4.03 -0.06
N LEU A 571 17.63 4.89 -0.64
CA LEU A 571 17.78 6.29 -0.23
C LEU A 571 16.62 7.19 -0.67
N LYS A 572 15.77 6.73 -1.60
CA LYS A 572 14.64 7.49 -2.13
C LYS A 572 13.41 7.29 -1.26
N GLN A 573 12.69 8.38 -0.98
CA GLN A 573 11.41 8.31 -0.27
C GLN A 573 10.27 7.96 -1.24
N PRO A 574 9.36 7.04 -0.86
CA PRO A 574 8.13 6.82 -1.61
C PRO A 574 7.31 8.10 -1.76
N ARG A 575 6.55 8.14 -2.84
CA ARG A 575 5.51 9.13 -3.12
C ARG A 575 4.16 8.41 -3.16
N PRO A 576 3.03 9.13 -3.06
CA PRO A 576 1.72 8.50 -3.22
C PRO A 576 1.67 7.64 -4.48
N PHE A 577 1.13 6.43 -4.33
CA PHE A 577 0.85 5.57 -5.47
C PHE A 577 -0.15 6.22 -6.43
N PRO A 578 -0.03 5.98 -7.76
CA PRO A 578 -1.03 6.45 -8.70
C PRO A 578 -2.38 5.77 -8.49
N MET A 579 -3.43 6.31 -9.07
CA MET A 579 -4.75 5.68 -9.17
C MET A 579 -4.92 5.03 -10.54
N LEU A 580 -5.48 3.82 -10.60
CA LEU A 580 -5.83 3.17 -11.87
C LEU A 580 -7.26 3.54 -12.27
N LYS A 581 -7.42 4.05 -13.49
CA LYS A 581 -8.71 4.23 -14.16
C LYS A 581 -8.81 3.24 -15.32
N ILE A 582 -9.83 2.39 -15.26
CA ILE A 582 -10.19 1.42 -16.31
C ILE A 582 -11.35 2.01 -17.13
N ASN A 583 -11.35 1.78 -18.45
CA ASN A 583 -12.49 2.10 -19.30
C ASN A 583 -13.75 1.35 -18.84
N SER A 584 -14.76 2.09 -18.41
CA SER A 584 -15.98 1.53 -17.82
C SER A 584 -16.89 0.78 -18.80
N GLU A 585 -16.69 0.97 -20.10
CA GLU A 585 -17.50 0.34 -21.16
C GLU A 585 -17.09 -1.11 -21.43
N LYS A 586 -15.89 -1.52 -21.00
CA LYS A 586 -15.32 -2.85 -21.28
C LYS A 586 -15.85 -3.89 -20.31
N LYS A 587 -16.79 -4.72 -20.78
CA LYS A 587 -17.45 -5.75 -19.94
C LYS A 587 -16.92 -7.17 -20.15
N ASP A 588 -16.02 -7.35 -21.10
CA ASP A 588 -15.41 -8.63 -21.43
C ASP A 588 -13.89 -8.56 -21.28
N ILE A 589 -13.29 -9.60 -20.69
CA ILE A 589 -11.86 -9.66 -20.36
C ILE A 589 -11.01 -9.63 -21.64
N ASP A 590 -11.52 -10.20 -22.72
CA ASP A 590 -10.83 -10.28 -24.01
C ASP A 590 -10.98 -9.01 -24.85
N SER A 591 -11.84 -8.07 -24.43
CA SER A 591 -12.11 -6.82 -25.14
C SER A 591 -11.15 -5.67 -24.82
N PHE A 592 -10.31 -5.82 -23.78
CA PHE A 592 -9.41 -4.77 -23.33
C PHE A 592 -8.26 -4.52 -24.30
N VAL A 593 -7.91 -3.24 -24.45
CA VAL A 593 -6.69 -2.78 -25.14
C VAL A 593 -5.88 -1.86 -24.23
N ALA A 594 -4.61 -1.61 -24.56
CA ALA A 594 -3.72 -0.84 -23.69
C ALA A 594 -4.24 0.57 -23.37
N GLY A 595 -4.96 1.20 -24.30
CA GLY A 595 -5.57 2.52 -24.10
C GLY A 595 -6.71 2.58 -23.06
N ASP A 596 -7.23 1.42 -22.64
CA ASP A 596 -8.30 1.34 -21.63
C ASP A 596 -7.79 1.53 -20.20
N PHE A 597 -6.47 1.58 -20.00
CA PHE A 597 -5.85 1.70 -18.68
C PHE A 597 -5.08 3.01 -18.54
N LYS A 598 -5.58 3.89 -17.68
CA LYS A 598 -4.94 5.18 -17.39
C LYS A 598 -4.52 5.24 -15.93
N LEU A 599 -3.26 5.56 -15.69
CA LEU A 599 -2.81 5.94 -14.37
C LEU A 599 -3.08 7.43 -14.16
N ILE A 600 -3.47 7.81 -12.95
CA ILE A 600 -3.71 9.22 -12.55
C ILE A 600 -2.84 9.51 -11.32
N GLY A 601 -2.10 10.62 -11.34
CA GLY A 601 -1.22 11.05 -10.27
C GLY A 601 0.01 11.82 -10.79
N GLU A 602 0.55 12.74 -9.97
CA GLU A 602 1.56 13.72 -10.39
C GLU A 602 2.89 13.13 -10.92
N HIS A 603 3.21 11.89 -10.60
CA HIS A 603 4.53 11.32 -10.91
C HIS A 603 4.54 10.44 -12.16
N ILE A 604 3.47 10.47 -12.94
CA ILE A 604 3.39 9.76 -14.22
C ILE A 604 4.24 10.49 -15.28
N ASP A 605 4.28 11.82 -15.23
CA ASP A 605 4.93 12.65 -16.26
C ASP A 605 6.26 13.28 -15.83
N ALA A 606 6.55 13.44 -14.52
CA ALA A 606 7.77 14.09 -14.02
C ALA A 606 9.08 13.28 -14.22
N VAL A 607 9.03 12.15 -14.92
CA VAL A 607 10.21 11.37 -15.36
C VAL A 607 10.33 11.38 -16.89
N LEU A 608 9.63 12.28 -17.58
CA LEU A 608 9.77 12.49 -19.04
C LEU A 608 10.92 13.44 -19.41
N PHE A 609 11.49 14.18 -18.45
CA PHE A 609 12.52 15.21 -18.74
C PHE A 609 13.94 14.95 -18.23
N GLN A 610 14.23 13.76 -17.67
CA GLN A 610 15.59 13.45 -17.18
C GLN A 610 16.05 12.00 -17.44
N ALA A 611 15.53 11.36 -18.48
CA ALA A 611 16.10 10.12 -18.99
C ALA A 611 16.54 10.35 -20.44
N SER A 612 17.74 10.91 -20.60
CA SER A 612 18.57 10.54 -21.75
C SER A 612 18.63 9.02 -21.78
N ALA A 613 18.31 8.46 -22.94
CA ALA A 613 18.20 7.04 -23.21
C ALA A 613 19.52 6.30 -22.93
N CYS A 614 19.76 5.90 -21.68
CA CYS A 614 20.87 5.01 -21.32
C CYS A 614 20.67 4.52 -19.87
N SER A 615 19.98 3.39 -19.67
CA SER A 615 20.08 2.57 -18.44
C SER A 615 19.07 1.42 -18.39
N TYR A 616 17.95 1.49 -19.11
CA TYR A 616 17.04 0.35 -19.25
C TYR A 616 17.57 -0.71 -20.24
N PHE A 617 18.28 -0.26 -21.28
CA PHE A 617 18.89 -1.14 -22.28
C PHE A 617 20.10 -1.90 -21.72
N GLU A 618 20.99 -1.25 -20.98
CA GLU A 618 22.24 -1.88 -20.54
C GLU A 618 22.03 -3.04 -19.57
N VAL A 619 21.07 -2.99 -18.63
CA VAL A 619 20.93 -4.08 -17.63
C VAL A 619 20.27 -5.33 -18.22
N MET A 620 19.33 -5.17 -19.17
CA MET A 620 18.77 -6.29 -19.92
C MET A 620 19.77 -6.87 -20.93
N LEU A 621 20.60 -6.02 -21.57
CA LEU A 621 21.65 -6.47 -22.48
C LEU A 621 22.88 -7.05 -21.74
N LEU A 622 23.24 -6.56 -20.56
CA LEU A 622 24.40 -7.05 -19.78
C LEU A 622 24.16 -8.45 -19.20
N GLY A 623 22.90 -8.82 -18.94
CA GLY A 623 22.52 -10.20 -18.64
C GLY A 623 22.68 -11.16 -19.84
N VAL A 624 22.69 -10.63 -21.07
CA VAL A 624 22.91 -11.37 -22.32
C VAL A 624 24.38 -11.32 -22.75
N LEU A 625 25.07 -10.20 -22.56
CA LEU A 625 26.46 -9.98 -22.99
C LEU A 625 27.49 -10.69 -22.10
N THR A 626 27.14 -11.07 -20.87
CA THR A 626 28.00 -11.94 -20.04
C THR A 626 28.08 -13.39 -20.54
N LYS A 627 27.33 -13.76 -21.59
CA LYS A 627 27.39 -15.09 -22.23
C LYS A 627 28.16 -15.15 -23.56
N LEU A 628 28.56 -14.02 -24.15
CA LEU A 628 29.22 -14.00 -25.46
C LEU A 628 30.76 -13.86 -25.41
N SER A 629 31.40 -13.88 -24.23
CA SER A 629 32.86 -13.72 -24.14
C SER A 629 33.69 -15.01 -24.34
N SER A 630 33.23 -15.96 -25.17
CA SER A 630 34.00 -17.18 -25.44
C SER A 630 34.39 -17.41 -26.91
N THR A 631 34.18 -16.44 -27.79
CA THR A 631 34.70 -16.52 -29.17
C THR A 631 35.38 -15.21 -29.58
N ASN A 632 36.71 -15.26 -29.68
CA ASN A 632 37.53 -14.23 -30.31
C ASN A 632 37.29 -14.25 -31.81
N GLU A 633 36.29 -13.52 -32.32
CA GLU A 633 36.19 -13.05 -33.71
C GLU A 633 34.84 -12.36 -33.88
N LEU A 634 34.78 -11.05 -33.64
CA LEU A 634 33.76 -10.09 -34.16
C LEU A 634 33.92 -8.71 -33.50
N LYS A 635 35.16 -8.22 -33.39
CA LYS A 635 35.47 -6.91 -32.77
C LYS A 635 35.56 -5.74 -33.76
N SER A 636 35.22 -5.89 -35.04
CA SER A 636 35.60 -4.86 -36.04
C SER A 636 34.53 -4.32 -37.01
N SER A 637 33.23 -4.56 -36.83
CA SER A 637 32.24 -4.09 -37.84
C SER A 637 31.06 -3.25 -37.35
N TYR A 638 30.96 -2.89 -36.06
CA TYR A 638 29.74 -2.22 -35.54
C TYR A 638 29.99 -0.90 -34.78
N LEU A 639 31.11 -0.23 -35.06
CA LEU A 639 31.50 1.03 -34.40
C LEU A 639 31.45 2.27 -35.31
N LEU A 640 30.69 2.24 -36.42
CA LEU A 640 30.70 3.33 -37.41
C LEU A 640 29.35 4.01 -37.70
N HIS A 641 28.25 3.67 -37.01
CA HIS A 641 27.01 4.46 -37.06
C HIS A 641 26.18 4.32 -35.79
N ILE A 642 26.58 5.04 -34.73
CA ILE A 642 25.72 5.58 -33.65
C ILE A 642 26.29 6.92 -33.23
#